data_AF-A0A523NH32-F1
#
_entry.id   AF-A0A523NH32-F1
#
_cell.length_a   1.000
_cell.length_b   1.000
_cell.length_c   1.000
_cell.angle_alpha   90.00
_cell.angle_beta   90.00
_cell.angle_gamma   90.00
#
_symmetry.space_group_name_H-M   'P 1'
#
loop_
_entity.id
_entity.type
_entity.pdbx_description
1 polymer ?
#
loop_
_entity_poly.entity_id
_entity_poly.type
_entity_poly.pdbx_seq_one_letter_code
_entity_poly.pdbx_strand_id
1 'polypeptide(L)'
;MDDDAPPGGDGATWGTAFRFLQDALEAAGATAGLVQVRIAEGTYRPDRSEAAAQGSGEREATFRLRDGVTLLGGFVGPDNPGARHTDLYQTRLSGDLLGDDGPGFANNADNSYHVVTGSGTNLSAALVGVLVTAGNADGDTNPACFGGPDHGQPCSGQGDCPQGTCVSIDTLGAGIFILSGRPTIVDCRIVDNFAAFQGAGIILKGQSDAVIVLCTFTGNRALDNGGAMYLGHSSPTVTQCIFDGNSGGRYAGAVCNRDLSNAVFDNCVFIDNTAADVELTGGGAVVNASSSPTFTDCIFAGNRSIAGNGGAVYNKMGFNPELGPSSPLFVNCIFQANEAGERGGAVYNIQQSTPTFLNCVLLENAAFYGLAMYNTDGATVTLSDCLVGGAPSGPPGGGAILGIYNEGLDATVQAVGCTFTNYTYAVYNINGVADIEACTLLDAGVFNGGSDLTAALTMTDCVTTGERPALRVEKGTATLTGCTLTGITASYAIYIGGQPQQQDDPPVLTLTDCNLSNNATTGYSQSLLRIVDAAEATLINCVLKDNTGAGRVVRVQNAVLTMIKCAINNNTTGGAIRATGSDVVLTDCRLKNNTTAGNGGAVSLSQGTASFSRCSFIGNSAQNDGGAVHTNDGDPVFISCLFIGNDAATERGGAMFCLDGAPAVINCTFYNNTSYWPAGGISIDDSDLVLTNTILWGNSDGGSITQSDQFFIEGYHADPVVNYSCIQGWTGSLGGVGNMGVDPLFISAEPPDPYDDNQIVNLRLQGGSACIDAGDNTAVAAVELDLVGNPRFINDICTPDGGESDGINPPVDMGAYEFLGTSPSSLPGDFNGDCQLSIVDLLILLQSWGSCPDLPSECPGDVDGSGTVDILDFQILLAWWA
;
A
#
# COMPACT_ATOMS: atom_id res chain seq x y z
N MET A 1 -0.93 42.18 46.44
CA MET A 1 -0.02 43.22 45.91
C MET A 1 -0.72 43.88 44.73
N ASP A 2 -0.49 45.16 44.49
CA ASP A 2 -1.33 46.02 43.65
C ASP A 2 -0.51 47.25 43.20
N ASP A 3 -0.35 47.50 41.90
CA ASP A 3 0.49 48.59 41.38
C ASP A 3 -0.05 50.00 41.68
N ASP A 4 -1.33 50.10 42.06
CA ASP A 4 -1.97 51.34 42.51
C ASP A 4 -1.89 51.55 44.04
N ALA A 5 -1.31 50.60 44.78
CA ALA A 5 -1.19 50.70 46.24
C ALA A 5 -0.29 51.88 46.69
N PRO A 6 -0.59 52.52 47.83
CA PRO A 6 0.28 53.56 48.38
C PRO A 6 1.65 53.00 48.79
N PRO A 7 2.72 53.83 48.79
CA PRO A 7 4.06 53.37 49.17
C PRO A 7 4.15 52.80 50.58
N GLY A 8 4.97 51.78 50.77
CA GLY A 8 5.33 51.22 52.09
C GLY A 8 4.36 50.18 52.65
N GLY A 9 3.57 49.51 51.81
CA GLY A 9 2.74 48.36 52.20
C GLY A 9 3.55 47.14 52.66
N ASP A 10 2.93 46.25 53.45
CA ASP A 10 3.52 45.03 54.01
C ASP A 10 2.99 43.73 53.37
N GLY A 11 2.05 43.84 52.44
CA GLY A 11 1.42 42.72 51.74
C GLY A 11 0.42 41.90 52.56
N ALA A 12 0.11 42.27 53.81
CA ALA A 12 -0.77 41.48 54.68
C ALA A 12 -2.25 41.55 54.28
N THR A 13 -2.68 42.66 53.68
CA THR A 13 -4.05 42.89 53.19
C THR A 13 -4.03 43.69 51.89
N TRP A 14 -5.15 43.81 51.17
CA TRP A 14 -5.24 44.72 50.02
C TRP A 14 -5.05 46.20 50.40
N GLY A 15 -5.45 46.61 51.61
CA GLY A 15 -5.22 47.97 52.11
C GLY A 15 -3.77 48.26 52.49
N THR A 16 -2.94 47.22 52.65
CA THR A 16 -1.50 47.31 52.93
C THR A 16 -0.70 46.56 51.85
N ALA A 17 -1.24 46.45 50.64
CA ALA A 17 -0.62 45.70 49.56
C ALA A 17 0.77 46.26 49.20
N PHE A 18 1.72 45.38 48.89
CA PHE A 18 2.95 45.81 48.21
C PHE A 18 2.59 46.45 46.87
N ARG A 19 3.20 47.60 46.59
CA ARG A 19 3.05 48.31 45.32
C ARG A 19 3.80 47.64 44.18
N PHE A 20 5.02 47.17 44.44
CA PHE A 20 5.85 46.52 43.44
C PHE A 20 5.95 45.02 43.70
N LEU A 21 5.90 44.22 42.62
CA LEU A 21 5.98 42.77 42.70
C LEU A 21 7.36 42.30 43.21
N GLN A 22 8.42 43.07 42.96
CA GLN A 22 9.76 42.73 43.42
C GLN A 22 9.86 42.67 44.96
N ASP A 23 9.25 43.66 45.63
CA ASP A 23 9.19 43.70 47.10
C ASP A 23 8.35 42.54 47.67
N ALA A 24 7.23 42.21 47.01
CA ALA A 24 6.38 41.08 47.39
C ALA A 24 7.11 39.73 47.23
N LEU A 25 7.90 39.56 46.17
CA LEU A 25 8.71 38.37 45.92
C LEU A 25 9.84 38.22 46.94
N GLU A 26 10.47 39.32 47.34
CA GLU A 26 11.50 39.31 48.39
C GLU A 26 10.91 38.90 49.74
N ALA A 27 9.78 39.49 50.13
CA ALA A 27 9.06 39.13 51.36
C ALA A 27 8.56 37.67 51.35
N ALA A 28 8.02 37.22 50.23
CA ALA A 28 7.56 35.84 50.08
C ALA A 28 8.71 34.84 50.20
N GLY A 29 9.86 35.11 49.58
CA GLY A 29 11.03 34.25 49.65
C GLY A 29 11.70 34.18 51.03
N ALA A 30 11.43 35.13 51.91
CA ALA A 30 11.89 35.12 53.31
C ALA A 30 10.94 34.36 54.25
N THR A 31 9.74 33.99 53.77
CA THR A 31 8.70 33.36 54.58
C THR A 31 8.81 31.84 54.50
N ALA A 32 8.78 31.16 55.64
CA ALA A 32 8.85 29.70 55.68
C ALA A 32 7.51 29.06 55.27
N GLY A 33 7.55 28.05 54.40
CA GLY A 33 6.39 27.28 53.96
C GLY A 33 5.85 27.71 52.59
N LEU A 34 4.65 27.25 52.25
CA LEU A 34 3.99 27.60 50.99
C LEU A 34 3.35 29.00 51.09
N VAL A 35 3.70 29.89 50.17
CA VAL A 35 3.26 31.29 50.11
C VAL A 35 2.55 31.56 48.80
N GLN A 36 1.42 32.27 48.87
CA GLN A 36 0.71 32.77 47.69
C GLN A 36 0.87 34.29 47.61
N VAL A 37 1.43 34.78 46.51
CA VAL A 37 1.44 36.20 46.16
C VAL A 37 0.26 36.44 45.23
N ARG A 38 -0.80 37.07 45.74
CA ARG A 38 -1.97 37.47 44.95
C ARG A 38 -1.72 38.83 44.31
N ILE A 39 -1.88 38.90 42.99
CA ILE A 39 -1.52 40.06 42.17
C ILE A 39 -2.79 40.63 41.56
N ALA A 40 -3.04 41.92 41.79
CA ALA A 40 -4.15 42.63 41.15
C ALA A 40 -3.93 42.76 39.64
N GLU A 41 -4.97 43.16 38.92
CA GLU A 41 -4.84 43.70 37.58
C GLU A 41 -3.86 44.87 37.58
N GLY A 42 -3.13 45.04 36.49
CA GLY A 42 -2.07 46.05 36.43
C GLY A 42 -0.87 45.61 35.61
N THR A 43 0.12 46.50 35.48
CA THR A 43 1.35 46.26 34.71
C THR A 43 2.57 46.37 35.61
N TYR A 44 3.22 45.23 35.81
CA TYR A 44 4.34 45.05 36.69
C TYR A 44 5.63 44.94 35.89
N ARG A 45 6.60 45.80 36.21
CA ARG A 45 7.93 45.85 35.59
C ARG A 45 8.98 45.33 36.57
N PRO A 46 9.92 44.47 36.13
CA PRO A 46 10.84 43.78 37.04
C PRO A 46 11.93 44.69 37.63
N ASP A 47 12.17 45.85 37.03
CA ASP A 47 13.19 46.82 37.46
C ASP A 47 12.70 47.79 38.55
N ARG A 48 11.44 47.66 38.99
CA ARG A 48 10.81 48.55 39.99
C ARG A 48 10.66 47.89 41.36
N SER A 49 10.98 48.66 42.38
CA SER A 49 10.80 48.36 43.81
C SER A 49 10.57 49.65 44.59
N GLU A 50 10.24 49.59 45.88
CA GLU A 50 10.20 50.78 46.74
C GLU A 50 11.55 51.51 46.78
N ALA A 51 12.65 50.77 46.65
CA ALA A 51 14.00 51.34 46.55
C ALA A 51 14.30 52.00 45.19
N ALA A 52 13.58 51.61 44.14
CA ALA A 52 13.77 52.06 42.75
C ALA A 52 12.42 52.31 42.05
N ALA A 53 11.60 53.22 42.60
CA ALA A 53 10.22 53.40 42.15
C ALA A 53 10.05 53.86 40.69
N GLN A 54 11.09 54.48 40.10
CA GLN A 54 11.10 54.90 38.69
C GLN A 54 11.67 53.83 37.75
N GLY A 55 12.18 52.71 38.29
CA GLY A 55 12.92 51.70 37.54
C GLY A 55 14.44 51.90 37.62
N SER A 56 15.20 50.80 37.61
CA SER A 56 16.66 50.84 37.45
C SER A 56 17.09 50.95 35.99
N GLY A 57 16.22 50.56 35.04
CA GLY A 57 16.56 50.42 33.63
C GLY A 57 17.53 49.26 33.32
N GLU A 58 17.81 48.39 34.30
CA GLU A 58 18.67 47.22 34.09
C GLU A 58 17.89 46.12 33.37
N ARG A 59 18.39 45.69 32.20
CA ARG A 59 17.74 44.69 31.35
C ARG A 59 17.79 43.28 31.96
N GLU A 60 18.72 43.05 32.88
CA GLU A 60 18.84 41.81 33.66
C GLU A 60 17.77 41.69 34.75
N ALA A 61 17.02 42.76 35.03
CA ALA A 61 15.92 42.72 35.98
C ALA A 61 14.86 41.71 35.54
N THR A 62 14.44 40.84 36.47
CA THR A 62 13.53 39.73 36.20
C THR A 62 12.66 39.38 37.42
N PHE A 63 11.47 38.86 37.16
CA PHE A 63 10.65 38.22 38.20
C PHE A 63 11.11 36.79 38.43
N ARG A 64 11.92 36.60 39.47
CA ARG A 64 12.46 35.27 39.81
C ARG A 64 11.46 34.42 40.58
N LEU A 65 11.08 33.28 40.01
CA LEU A 65 10.32 32.21 40.68
C LEU A 65 11.17 31.59 41.80
N ARG A 66 10.49 31.22 42.90
CA ARG A 66 11.13 30.67 44.11
C ARG A 66 10.36 29.45 44.60
N ASP A 67 11.10 28.48 45.12
CA ASP A 67 10.52 27.31 45.77
C ASP A 67 9.57 27.73 46.89
N GLY A 68 8.42 27.06 46.96
CA GLY A 68 7.36 27.34 47.91
C GLY A 68 6.53 28.58 47.60
N VAL A 69 6.79 29.32 46.53
CA VAL A 69 6.07 30.55 46.19
C VAL A 69 5.21 30.35 44.95
N THR A 70 3.91 30.64 45.07
CA THR A 70 2.95 30.74 43.96
C THR A 70 2.64 32.20 43.65
N LEU A 71 2.98 32.65 42.45
CA LEU A 71 2.52 33.91 41.88
C LEU A 71 1.15 33.69 41.23
N LEU A 72 0.12 34.38 41.73
CA LEU A 72 -1.27 34.19 41.31
C LEU A 72 -1.86 35.52 40.82
N GLY A 73 -1.97 35.67 39.51
CA GLY A 73 -2.60 36.82 38.86
C GLY A 73 -4.12 36.67 38.70
N GLY A 74 -4.75 37.74 38.23
CA GLY A 74 -6.16 37.76 37.85
C GLY A 74 -7.10 38.39 38.88
N PHE A 75 -6.62 39.16 39.86
CA PHE A 75 -7.46 39.73 40.92
C PHE A 75 -7.86 41.19 40.64
N VAL A 76 -9.05 41.61 41.11
CA VAL A 76 -9.49 43.03 41.02
C VAL A 76 -8.68 43.94 41.95
N GLY A 77 -8.18 43.40 43.07
CA GLY A 77 -7.57 44.19 44.13
C GLY A 77 -8.58 44.61 45.21
N PRO A 78 -8.44 45.82 45.81
CA PRO A 78 -9.17 46.23 47.02
C PRO A 78 -10.69 46.38 46.83
N ASP A 79 -11.15 46.65 45.60
CA ASP A 79 -12.58 46.83 45.30
C ASP A 79 -13.38 45.52 45.45
N ASN A 80 -12.76 44.38 45.15
CA ASN A 80 -13.33 43.06 45.39
C ASN A 80 -12.24 42.01 45.67
N PRO A 81 -11.75 41.94 46.92
CA PRO A 81 -10.60 41.14 47.35
C PRO A 81 -10.57 39.65 46.96
N GLY A 82 -11.74 39.08 46.65
CA GLY A 82 -11.90 37.65 46.34
C GLY A 82 -12.27 37.37 44.89
N ALA A 83 -12.57 38.38 44.07
CA ALA A 83 -12.88 38.18 42.66
C ALA A 83 -11.60 37.89 41.88
N ARG A 84 -11.58 36.76 41.15
CA ARG A 84 -10.48 36.35 40.29
C ARG A 84 -11.01 35.92 38.93
N HIS A 85 -10.49 36.53 37.86
CA HIS A 85 -10.77 36.19 36.48
C HIS A 85 -9.62 36.69 35.59
N THR A 86 -8.85 35.79 35.00
CA THR A 86 -7.57 36.10 34.33
C THR A 86 -7.72 36.95 33.08
N ASP A 87 -8.84 36.81 32.36
CA ASP A 87 -9.12 37.66 31.18
C ASP A 87 -9.69 39.05 31.51
N LEU A 88 -10.46 39.18 32.60
CA LEU A 88 -11.10 40.46 32.95
C LEU A 88 -10.17 41.35 33.77
N TYR A 89 -9.38 40.75 34.67
CA TYR A 89 -8.51 41.44 35.61
C TYR A 89 -7.06 41.09 35.31
N GLN A 90 -6.60 41.50 34.13
CA GLN A 90 -5.33 41.04 33.57
C GLN A 90 -4.14 41.52 34.41
N THR A 91 -3.40 40.57 34.97
CA THR A 91 -2.08 40.82 35.58
C THR A 91 -1.01 40.68 34.51
N ARG A 92 -0.34 41.78 34.15
CA ARG A 92 0.70 41.84 33.13
C ARG A 92 2.09 41.95 33.76
N LEU A 93 2.93 40.94 33.54
CA LEU A 93 4.37 40.98 33.78
C LEU A 93 5.04 41.42 32.46
N SER A 94 5.58 42.64 32.45
CA SER A 94 6.06 43.28 31.22
C SER A 94 7.56 43.52 31.26
N GLY A 95 8.25 43.14 30.18
CA GLY A 95 9.65 43.49 29.95
C GLY A 95 9.88 44.93 29.47
N ASP A 96 8.84 45.63 29.01
CA ASP A 96 8.84 47.05 28.62
C ASP A 96 9.17 47.94 29.83
N LEU A 97 10.45 48.29 30.02
CA LEU A 97 10.94 48.94 31.24
C LEU A 97 10.58 50.44 31.25
N LEU A 98 10.66 51.09 30.09
CA LEU A 98 10.36 52.52 29.95
C LEU A 98 8.87 52.82 29.76
N GLY A 99 8.05 51.85 29.38
CA GLY A 99 6.63 52.07 29.15
C GLY A 99 6.32 52.68 27.79
N ASP A 100 7.21 52.52 26.79
CA ASP A 100 7.14 53.19 25.49
C ASP A 100 6.90 52.26 24.29
N ASP A 101 6.70 50.96 24.53
CA ASP A 101 6.33 49.92 23.54
C ASP A 101 4.89 50.08 22.99
N GLY A 102 4.65 51.14 22.22
CA GLY A 102 3.40 51.38 21.49
C GLY A 102 3.23 50.49 20.24
N PRO A 103 2.03 50.49 19.60
CA PRO A 103 1.82 49.74 18.36
C PRO A 103 2.77 50.18 17.25
N GLY A 104 3.60 49.24 16.73
CA GLY A 104 4.58 49.52 15.67
C GLY A 104 5.89 50.16 16.15
N PHE A 105 6.16 50.12 17.46
CA PHE A 105 7.42 50.57 18.03
C PHE A 105 8.59 49.68 17.58
N ALA A 106 9.71 50.30 17.22
CA ALA A 106 10.84 49.64 16.56
C ALA A 106 12.06 49.45 17.47
N ASN A 107 12.04 50.01 18.68
CA ASN A 107 13.20 50.06 19.55
C ASN A 107 12.88 49.49 20.93
N ASN A 108 13.06 48.19 21.09
CA ASN A 108 12.81 47.49 22.35
C ASN A 108 14.10 47.32 23.17
N ALA A 109 15.09 48.19 22.94
CA ALA A 109 16.46 48.01 23.44
C ALA A 109 16.59 48.24 24.95
N ASP A 110 15.58 48.83 25.60
CA ASP A 110 15.49 48.94 27.05
C ASP A 110 14.83 47.72 27.70
N ASN A 111 14.12 46.89 26.92
CA ASN A 111 13.32 45.80 27.50
C ASN A 111 14.17 44.75 28.19
N SER A 112 13.62 44.14 29.25
CA SER A 112 14.24 43.01 29.94
C SER A 112 14.61 41.89 28.98
N TYR A 113 15.79 41.30 29.20
CA TYR A 113 16.20 40.09 28.49
C TYR A 113 15.31 38.91 28.85
N HIS A 114 14.96 38.75 30.13
CA HIS A 114 14.06 37.69 30.60
C HIS A 114 13.03 38.27 31.56
N VAL A 115 11.75 38.30 31.17
CA VAL A 115 10.68 38.84 32.05
C VAL A 115 10.56 38.00 33.33
N VAL A 116 10.63 36.67 33.21
CA VAL A 116 10.55 35.72 34.32
C VAL A 116 11.73 34.75 34.28
N THR A 117 12.32 34.45 35.43
CA THR A 117 13.35 33.41 35.58
C THR A 117 12.96 32.37 36.62
N GLY A 118 13.30 31.10 36.39
CA GLY A 118 12.94 30.00 37.30
C GLY A 118 14.04 28.95 37.49
N SER A 119 15.29 29.32 37.26
CA SER A 119 16.42 28.37 37.31
C SER A 119 16.63 27.77 38.70
N GLY A 120 16.85 26.45 38.75
CA GLY A 120 17.07 25.70 40.00
C GLY A 120 15.82 25.47 40.86
N THR A 121 14.62 25.79 40.36
CA THR A 121 13.38 25.64 41.14
C THR A 121 12.82 24.22 41.11
N ASN A 122 11.94 23.90 42.05
CA ASN A 122 11.13 22.68 42.09
C ASN A 122 9.64 22.97 41.82
N LEU A 123 8.80 21.93 41.80
CA LEU A 123 7.38 22.01 41.44
C LEU A 123 6.54 22.96 42.32
N SER A 124 7.03 23.32 43.51
CA SER A 124 6.36 24.28 44.40
C SER A 124 6.54 25.75 43.99
N ALA A 125 7.49 26.06 43.10
CA ALA A 125 7.56 27.34 42.43
C ALA A 125 6.49 27.37 41.33
N ALA A 126 5.52 28.27 41.45
CA ALA A 126 4.37 28.29 40.55
C ALA A 126 4.05 29.68 39.99
N LEU A 127 3.72 29.73 38.71
CA LEU A 127 3.25 30.92 38.00
C LEU A 127 1.84 30.63 37.45
N VAL A 128 0.84 31.41 37.88
CA VAL A 128 -0.56 31.09 37.59
C VAL A 128 -1.36 32.33 37.19
N GLY A 129 -1.98 32.30 36.01
CA GLY A 129 -2.97 33.32 35.62
C GLY A 129 -2.40 34.69 35.27
N VAL A 130 -1.22 34.75 34.67
CA VAL A 130 -0.56 36.02 34.30
C VAL A 130 -0.31 36.10 32.80
N LEU A 131 -0.18 37.33 32.30
CA LEU A 131 0.37 37.64 30.98
C LEU A 131 1.86 37.96 31.11
N VAL A 132 2.72 37.27 30.36
CA VAL A 132 4.16 37.53 30.23
C VAL A 132 4.43 38.08 28.83
N THR A 133 4.98 39.29 28.73
CA THR A 133 5.09 40.00 27.46
C THR A 133 6.30 40.93 27.40
N ALA A 134 6.68 41.33 26.18
CA ALA A 134 7.69 42.36 25.93
C ALA A 134 9.10 41.99 26.41
N GLY A 135 9.41 40.70 26.57
CA GLY A 135 10.81 40.27 26.69
C GLY A 135 11.55 40.46 25.37
N ASN A 136 12.77 41.00 25.44
CA ASN A 136 13.64 41.20 24.28
C ASN A 136 15.05 40.65 24.56
N ALA A 137 15.25 39.35 24.30
CA ALA A 137 16.53 38.67 24.48
C ALA A 137 17.42 38.87 23.24
N ASP A 138 18.04 40.04 23.11
CA ASP A 138 18.89 40.45 21.98
C ASP A 138 20.33 40.83 22.36
N GLY A 139 20.77 40.43 23.57
CA GLY A 139 22.09 40.80 24.09
C GLY A 139 23.25 40.08 23.42
N ASP A 140 24.46 40.60 23.60
CA ASP A 140 25.69 40.14 22.96
C ASP A 140 26.87 40.05 23.94
N THR A 141 26.60 40.03 25.25
CA THR A 141 27.58 40.41 26.27
C THR A 141 28.19 39.28 27.10
N ASN A 142 27.66 38.04 27.04
CA ASN A 142 28.12 36.97 27.93
C ASN A 142 27.97 35.54 27.35
N PRO A 143 28.81 35.17 26.35
CA PRO A 143 28.75 33.86 25.72
C PRO A 143 29.13 32.74 26.70
N ALA A 144 28.30 31.70 26.77
CA ALA A 144 28.56 30.49 27.54
C ALA A 144 28.36 29.22 26.71
N CYS A 145 29.02 28.13 27.10
CA CYS A 145 28.86 26.83 26.48
C CYS A 145 27.48 26.26 26.76
N PHE A 146 26.84 25.79 25.70
CA PHE A 146 25.47 25.33 25.71
C PHE A 146 25.29 24.06 24.87
N GLY A 147 24.66 23.01 25.40
CA GLY A 147 24.34 21.78 24.64
C GLY A 147 25.24 20.57 24.93
N GLY A 148 26.11 20.65 25.93
CA GLY A 148 26.95 19.53 26.40
C GLY A 148 27.11 19.52 27.93
N PRO A 149 27.94 18.63 28.49
CA PRO A 149 28.20 18.55 29.95
C PRO A 149 28.86 19.81 30.52
N ASP A 150 29.51 20.62 29.66
CA ASP A 150 30.18 21.89 30.02
C ASP A 150 29.22 23.10 30.08
N HIS A 151 27.93 22.85 30.33
CA HIS A 151 26.89 23.87 30.28
C HIS A 151 27.14 25.02 31.26
N GLY A 152 27.08 26.26 30.77
CA GLY A 152 27.24 27.47 31.58
C GLY A 152 28.70 27.88 31.82
N GLN A 153 29.67 27.16 31.23
CA GLN A 153 31.06 27.63 31.17
C GLN A 153 31.17 28.86 30.27
N PRO A 154 31.85 29.95 30.68
CA PRO A 154 32.13 31.07 29.79
C PRO A 154 32.89 30.59 28.56
N CYS A 155 32.61 31.16 27.40
CA CYS A 155 33.29 30.81 26.16
C CYS A 155 33.57 32.03 25.30
N SER A 156 34.59 31.93 24.46
CA SER A 156 35.02 32.98 23.53
C SER A 156 34.93 32.55 22.06
N GLY A 157 34.66 31.27 21.82
CA GLY A 157 34.41 30.70 20.50
C GLY A 157 33.95 29.23 20.59
N GLN A 158 33.56 28.63 19.46
CA GLN A 158 33.05 27.25 19.41
C GLN A 158 34.05 26.19 19.93
N GLY A 159 35.36 26.45 19.87
CA GLY A 159 36.40 25.52 20.35
C GLY A 159 36.43 25.34 21.87
N ASP A 160 35.83 26.27 22.64
CA ASP A 160 35.74 26.19 24.11
C ASP A 160 34.60 25.26 24.56
N CYS A 161 33.73 24.85 23.64
CA CYS A 161 32.56 24.02 23.90
C CYS A 161 32.62 22.74 23.04
N PRO A 162 33.46 21.75 23.38
CA PRO A 162 33.72 20.59 22.53
C PRO A 162 32.46 19.78 22.18
N GLN A 163 31.46 19.84 23.05
CA GLN A 163 30.16 19.20 22.86
C GLN A 163 28.99 20.19 22.97
N GLY A 164 29.21 21.49 22.67
CA GLY A 164 28.17 22.52 22.74
C GLY A 164 28.44 23.72 21.84
N THR A 165 27.54 24.69 21.85
CA THR A 165 27.68 25.97 21.16
C THR A 165 27.93 27.08 22.16
N CYS A 166 28.84 27.98 21.82
CA CYS A 166 29.08 29.20 22.58
C CYS A 166 27.98 30.23 22.26
N VAL A 167 27.07 30.51 23.21
CA VAL A 167 25.90 31.38 23.00
C VAL A 167 25.68 32.28 24.22
N SER A 168 25.30 33.53 23.99
CA SER A 168 25.05 34.50 25.06
C SER A 168 23.69 34.26 25.71
N ILE A 169 23.63 34.17 27.04
CA ILE A 169 22.39 33.79 27.77
C ILE A 169 21.24 34.79 27.57
N ASP A 170 21.58 36.04 27.37
CA ASP A 170 20.75 37.20 27.05
C ASP A 170 20.19 37.17 25.61
N THR A 171 20.44 36.11 24.83
CA THR A 171 19.82 35.85 23.51
C THR A 171 18.71 34.78 23.52
N LEU A 172 18.39 34.26 24.70
CA LEU A 172 17.51 33.10 24.90
C LEU A 172 16.29 33.46 25.75
N GLY A 173 15.18 32.72 25.67
CA GLY A 173 14.20 32.69 26.76
C GLY A 173 13.59 34.03 27.17
N ALA A 174 13.09 34.82 26.21
CA ALA A 174 12.79 36.22 26.48
C ALA A 174 11.60 36.44 27.42
N GLY A 175 10.54 35.65 27.27
CA GLY A 175 9.44 35.61 28.22
C GLY A 175 9.86 34.93 29.53
N ILE A 176 10.18 33.63 29.44
CA ILE A 176 10.51 32.79 30.60
C ILE A 176 11.80 32.01 30.38
N PHE A 177 12.77 32.17 31.28
CA PHE A 177 14.04 31.44 31.26
C PHE A 177 14.17 30.47 32.43
N ILE A 178 14.33 29.18 32.15
CA ILE A 178 14.51 28.13 33.17
C ILE A 178 15.69 27.22 32.81
N LEU A 179 16.66 27.18 33.72
CA LEU A 179 17.80 26.28 33.68
C LEU A 179 17.81 25.37 34.92
N SER A 180 17.85 24.06 34.71
CA SER A 180 17.82 23.03 35.75
C SER A 180 16.73 23.25 36.80
N GLY A 181 15.55 23.64 36.36
CA GLY A 181 14.39 23.96 37.20
C GLY A 181 13.12 23.25 36.73
N ARG A 182 12.18 23.02 37.64
CA ARG A 182 10.94 22.28 37.39
C ARG A 182 9.71 23.01 37.94
N PRO A 183 9.46 24.28 37.56
CA PRO A 183 8.31 25.00 38.08
C PRO A 183 6.99 24.50 37.47
N THR A 184 5.88 24.90 38.09
CA THR A 184 4.53 24.71 37.56
C THR A 184 4.02 26.01 36.93
N ILE A 185 3.62 25.99 35.67
CA ILE A 185 3.13 27.15 34.92
C ILE A 185 1.70 26.84 34.46
N VAL A 186 0.72 27.60 34.93
CA VAL A 186 -0.71 27.29 34.70
C VAL A 186 -1.48 28.52 34.23
N ASP A 187 -2.35 28.37 33.23
CA ASP A 187 -3.29 29.42 32.83
C ASP A 187 -2.56 30.75 32.51
N CYS A 188 -1.36 30.64 31.93
CA CYS A 188 -0.53 31.79 31.60
C CYS A 188 -0.61 32.10 30.11
N ARG A 189 -0.54 33.40 29.78
CA ARG A 189 -0.42 33.90 28.41
C ARG A 189 1.00 34.40 28.20
N ILE A 190 1.73 33.87 27.24
CA ILE A 190 3.10 34.25 26.90
C ILE A 190 3.05 34.84 25.50
N VAL A 191 3.16 36.17 25.40
CA VAL A 191 2.76 36.90 24.20
C VAL A 191 3.84 37.86 23.75
N ASP A 192 4.09 37.92 22.43
CA ASP A 192 4.94 38.92 21.77
C ASP A 192 6.32 39.11 22.41
N ASN A 193 6.97 37.99 22.77
CA ASN A 193 8.36 37.98 23.24
C ASN A 193 9.32 37.73 22.07
N PHE A 194 10.49 38.36 22.09
CA PHE A 194 11.51 38.25 21.05
C PHE A 194 12.82 37.70 21.57
N ALA A 195 13.41 36.72 20.88
CA ALA A 195 14.75 36.23 21.14
C ALA A 195 15.60 36.23 19.86
N ALA A 196 16.81 36.77 19.95
CA ALA A 196 17.79 36.75 18.86
C ALA A 196 18.30 35.33 18.55
N PHE A 197 18.09 34.36 19.45
CA PHE A 197 18.44 32.96 19.21
C PHE A 197 17.24 32.02 19.46
N GLN A 198 16.95 31.63 20.70
CA GLN A 198 16.06 30.48 20.94
C GLN A 198 15.03 30.68 22.06
N GLY A 199 13.84 30.09 21.89
CA GLY A 199 12.83 29.96 22.95
C GLY A 199 12.23 31.29 23.38
N ALA A 200 11.76 32.12 22.45
CA ALA A 200 11.36 33.49 22.78
C ALA A 200 10.24 33.55 23.83
N GLY A 201 9.25 32.65 23.75
CA GLY A 201 8.26 32.50 24.81
C GLY A 201 8.86 31.88 26.09
N ILE A 202 9.36 30.66 25.99
CA ILE A 202 9.98 29.92 27.11
C ILE A 202 11.17 29.08 26.64
N ILE A 203 12.21 29.02 27.47
CA ILE A 203 13.30 28.07 27.31
C ILE A 203 13.42 27.18 28.55
N LEU A 204 13.50 25.87 28.32
CA LEU A 204 13.74 24.84 29.33
C LEU A 204 15.02 24.08 28.97
N LYS A 205 16.02 24.13 29.85
CA LYS A 205 17.30 23.48 29.57
C LYS A 205 17.90 22.78 30.78
N GLY A 206 18.69 21.74 30.53
CA GLY A 206 19.49 21.08 31.56
C GLY A 206 18.63 20.33 32.57
N GLN A 207 17.80 19.41 32.08
CA GLN A 207 16.85 18.59 32.86
C GLN A 207 15.73 19.42 33.51
N SER A 208 15.22 20.41 32.76
CA SER A 208 14.14 21.29 33.21
C SER A 208 12.77 20.71 32.86
N ASP A 209 12.31 19.73 33.64
CA ASP A 209 11.03 19.05 33.42
C ASP A 209 9.88 19.80 34.12
N ALA A 210 9.54 20.97 33.59
CA ALA A 210 8.43 21.80 34.04
C ALA A 210 7.06 21.17 33.73
N VAL A 211 6.03 21.61 34.46
CA VAL A 211 4.63 21.25 34.20
C VAL A 211 3.90 22.48 33.67
N ILE A 212 3.41 22.44 32.44
CA ILE A 212 2.80 23.57 31.73
C ILE A 212 1.37 23.19 31.35
N VAL A 213 0.38 23.92 31.88
CA VAL A 213 -1.04 23.54 31.76
C VAL A 213 -1.91 24.73 31.41
N LEU A 214 -2.81 24.60 30.42
CA LEU A 214 -3.75 25.66 30.04
C LEU A 214 -3.06 26.97 29.63
N CYS A 215 -1.83 26.90 29.12
CA CYS A 215 -1.07 28.08 28.72
C CYS A 215 -1.27 28.39 27.25
N THR A 216 -1.21 29.66 26.89
CA THR A 216 -1.24 30.13 25.50
C THR A 216 0.06 30.86 25.15
N PHE A 217 0.70 30.46 24.06
CA PHE A 217 1.88 31.10 23.49
C PHE A 217 1.48 31.76 22.17
N THR A 218 1.52 33.09 22.10
CA THR A 218 1.06 33.85 20.93
C THR A 218 2.11 34.82 20.42
N GLY A 219 2.37 34.83 19.10
CA GLY A 219 3.20 35.87 18.47
C GLY A 219 4.66 35.92 18.92
N ASN A 220 5.15 34.90 19.63
CA ASN A 220 6.53 34.89 20.09
C ASN A 220 7.48 34.60 18.93
N ARG A 221 8.59 35.33 18.86
CA ARG A 221 9.51 35.29 17.72
C ARG A 221 10.95 35.01 18.13
N ALA A 222 11.50 33.90 17.64
CA ALA A 222 12.92 33.57 17.77
C ALA A 222 13.61 33.62 16.39
N LEU A 223 14.80 34.21 16.28
CA LEU A 223 15.51 34.24 14.99
C LEU A 223 16.19 32.90 14.62
N ASP A 224 16.38 31.98 15.57
CA ASP A 224 16.93 30.64 15.29
C ASP A 224 15.87 29.55 15.52
N ASN A 225 15.46 29.25 16.75
CA ASN A 225 14.55 28.12 17.01
C ASN A 225 13.52 28.34 18.12
N GLY A 226 12.32 27.80 17.91
CA GLY A 226 11.30 27.67 18.94
C GLY A 226 10.77 29.04 19.32
N GLY A 227 9.99 29.66 18.42
CA GLY A 227 9.36 30.96 18.69
C GLY A 227 8.61 30.94 20.01
N ALA A 228 7.83 29.89 20.26
CA ALA A 228 7.18 29.68 21.55
C ALA A 228 8.08 29.02 22.59
N MET A 229 8.68 27.87 22.26
CA MET A 229 9.32 26.99 23.24
C MET A 229 10.58 26.34 22.69
N TYR A 230 11.65 26.36 23.48
CA TYR A 230 12.87 25.59 23.20
C TYR A 230 13.19 24.62 24.34
N LEU A 231 13.42 23.35 24.00
CA LEU A 231 13.77 22.28 24.91
C LEU A 231 15.16 21.73 24.57
N GLY A 232 16.09 21.86 25.53
CA GLY A 232 17.44 21.28 25.42
C GLY A 232 17.71 20.33 26.58
N HIS A 233 17.75 19.04 26.30
CA HIS A 233 17.90 17.99 27.31
C HIS A 233 16.88 18.12 28.45
N SER A 234 15.61 18.32 28.12
CA SER A 234 14.51 18.52 29.08
C SER A 234 13.21 17.89 28.55
N SER A 235 12.42 17.27 29.42
CA SER A 235 11.21 16.52 29.06
C SER A 235 10.00 17.02 29.87
N PRO A 236 9.53 18.26 29.63
CA PRO A 236 8.35 18.80 30.30
C PRO A 236 7.07 18.04 29.94
N THR A 237 6.04 18.22 30.77
CA THR A 237 4.66 17.87 30.45
C THR A 237 3.89 19.13 30.09
N VAL A 238 3.26 19.12 28.92
CA VAL A 238 2.53 20.24 28.34
C VAL A 238 1.10 19.77 28.03
N THR A 239 0.11 20.34 28.70
CA THR A 239 -1.28 19.84 28.63
C THR A 239 -2.26 20.97 28.37
N GLN A 240 -3.14 20.80 27.40
CA GLN A 240 -4.19 21.78 27.06
C GLN A 240 -3.63 23.17 26.72
N CYS A 241 -2.47 23.21 26.08
CA CYS A 241 -1.81 24.44 25.69
C CYS A 241 -2.07 24.80 24.22
N ILE A 242 -2.05 26.10 23.92
CA ILE A 242 -2.23 26.64 22.58
C ILE A 242 -0.95 27.36 22.15
N PHE A 243 -0.46 27.04 20.96
CA PHE A 243 0.67 27.67 20.29
C PHE A 243 0.16 28.31 18.99
N ASP A 244 -0.01 29.63 19.02
CA ASP A 244 -0.71 30.39 17.98
C ASP A 244 0.20 31.46 17.36
N GLY A 245 0.44 31.40 16.05
CA GLY A 245 1.14 32.46 15.31
C GLY A 245 2.59 32.69 15.76
N ASN A 246 3.27 31.69 16.33
CA ASN A 246 4.67 31.84 16.75
C ASN A 246 5.61 31.66 15.56
N SER A 247 6.75 32.35 15.60
CA SER A 247 7.72 32.32 14.51
C SER A 247 9.13 31.97 14.99
N GLY A 248 9.72 30.98 14.33
CA GLY A 248 11.13 30.65 14.44
C GLY A 248 11.82 30.91 13.12
N GLY A 249 13.08 31.35 13.14
CA GLY A 249 13.84 31.51 11.91
C GLY A 249 14.14 30.15 11.26
N ARG A 250 15.16 29.44 11.76
CA ARG A 250 15.81 28.34 11.03
C ARG A 250 15.05 27.04 10.99
N TYR A 251 14.72 26.45 12.15
CA TYR A 251 14.19 25.08 12.17
C TYR A 251 12.76 24.98 12.71
N ALA A 252 12.38 25.61 13.82
CA ALA A 252 11.07 25.37 14.45
C ALA A 252 10.25 26.64 14.65
N GLY A 253 9.04 26.70 14.08
CA GLY A 253 8.14 27.83 14.27
C GLY A 253 7.67 28.02 15.72
N ALA A 254 7.14 26.95 16.33
CA ALA A 254 6.68 26.97 17.72
C ALA A 254 7.66 26.29 18.68
N VAL A 255 7.92 24.99 18.51
CA VAL A 255 8.60 24.15 19.50
C VAL A 255 9.82 23.45 18.92
N CYS A 256 10.97 23.60 19.57
CA CYS A 256 12.18 22.86 19.24
C CYS A 256 12.52 21.85 20.35
N ASN A 257 12.42 20.55 20.04
CA ASN A 257 12.88 19.45 20.90
C ASN A 257 14.29 19.03 20.48
N ARG A 258 15.27 19.20 21.36
CA ARG A 258 16.66 18.84 21.08
C ARG A 258 17.35 18.10 22.23
N ASP A 259 18.27 17.20 21.87
CA ASP A 259 19.22 16.56 22.79
C ASP A 259 18.53 15.66 23.83
N LEU A 260 17.75 14.67 23.37
CA LEU A 260 16.94 13.76 24.20
C LEU A 260 15.80 14.45 24.97
N SER A 261 15.21 15.50 24.37
CA SER A 261 14.05 16.20 24.95
C SER A 261 12.75 15.50 24.57
N ASN A 262 12.34 14.53 25.40
CA ASN A 262 11.17 13.68 25.13
C ASN A 262 9.93 14.21 25.85
N ALA A 263 9.55 15.45 25.51
CA ALA A 263 8.38 16.09 26.09
C ALA A 263 7.07 15.34 25.78
N VAL A 264 6.08 15.49 26.68
CA VAL A 264 4.73 14.97 26.50
C VAL A 264 3.79 16.14 26.23
N PHE A 265 3.14 16.13 25.07
CA PHE A 265 2.10 17.07 24.69
C PHE A 265 0.76 16.35 24.65
N ASP A 266 -0.17 16.81 25.48
CA ASP A 266 -1.50 16.22 25.62
C ASP A 266 -2.56 17.29 25.37
N ASN A 267 -3.46 17.03 24.42
CA ASN A 267 -4.56 17.94 24.04
C ASN A 267 -4.06 19.37 23.70
N CYS A 268 -2.95 19.48 22.98
CA CYS A 268 -2.36 20.76 22.60
C CYS A 268 -2.75 21.16 21.17
N VAL A 269 -2.78 22.46 20.91
CA VAL A 269 -3.09 23.01 19.57
C VAL A 269 -1.90 23.83 19.08
N PHE A 270 -1.41 23.51 17.89
CA PHE A 270 -0.38 24.24 17.15
C PHE A 270 -1.03 24.81 15.90
N ILE A 271 -1.29 26.12 15.90
CA ILE A 271 -1.98 26.82 14.83
C ILE A 271 -1.15 27.99 14.28
N ASP A 272 -1.11 28.10 12.95
CA ASP A 272 -0.52 29.22 12.21
C ASP A 272 0.93 29.56 12.61
N ASN A 273 1.69 28.57 13.10
CA ASN A 273 3.09 28.76 13.44
C ASN A 273 3.94 28.70 12.17
N THR A 274 5.02 29.50 12.13
CA THR A 274 5.82 29.68 10.91
C THR A 274 7.31 29.51 11.17
N ALA A 275 7.94 28.58 10.44
CA ALA A 275 9.38 28.58 10.21
C ALA A 275 9.68 29.55 9.05
N ALA A 276 10.30 30.68 9.39
CA ALA A 276 10.33 31.88 8.53
C ALA A 276 11.62 32.05 7.71
N ASP A 277 12.68 31.28 7.98
CA ASP A 277 13.90 31.32 7.18
C ASP A 277 13.61 30.81 5.76
N VAL A 278 14.18 31.50 4.79
CA VAL A 278 14.02 31.22 3.35
C VAL A 278 15.19 30.42 2.78
N GLU A 279 16.26 30.21 3.55
CA GLU A 279 17.47 29.50 3.12
C GLU A 279 17.68 28.14 3.82
N LEU A 280 16.95 27.88 4.92
CA LEU A 280 17.16 26.70 5.76
C LEU A 280 15.85 25.92 5.99
N THR A 281 15.99 24.60 6.15
CA THR A 281 14.88 23.67 6.20
C THR A 281 14.38 23.47 7.64
N GLY A 282 13.08 23.57 7.90
CA GLY A 282 12.53 23.51 9.25
C GLY A 282 11.03 23.22 9.36
N GLY A 283 10.63 22.59 10.47
CA GLY A 283 9.25 22.28 10.84
C GLY A 283 8.43 23.53 11.16
N GLY A 284 7.33 23.77 10.45
CA GLY A 284 6.53 24.98 10.64
C GLY A 284 5.94 25.13 12.06
N ALA A 285 5.67 24.01 12.75
CA ALA A 285 5.34 24.02 14.17
C ALA A 285 6.47 23.44 15.03
N VAL A 286 6.89 22.21 14.76
CA VAL A 286 7.74 21.41 15.66
C VAL A 286 8.95 20.85 14.93
N VAL A 287 10.10 20.89 15.61
CA VAL A 287 11.29 20.13 15.21
C VAL A 287 11.66 19.15 16.31
N ASN A 288 11.97 17.92 15.90
CA ASN A 288 12.53 16.88 16.75
C ASN A 288 13.93 16.53 16.25
N ALA A 289 14.94 16.84 17.06
CA ALA A 289 16.34 16.59 16.73
C ALA A 289 16.95 15.69 17.80
N SER A 290 17.20 14.41 17.46
CA SER A 290 17.58 13.36 18.43
C SER A 290 16.70 13.38 19.68
N SER A 291 15.40 13.48 19.47
CA SER A 291 14.38 13.58 20.51
C SER A 291 13.10 12.86 20.03
N SER A 292 12.41 12.21 20.94
CA SER A 292 11.25 11.35 20.69
C SER A 292 10.07 11.76 21.57
N PRO A 293 9.53 12.98 21.41
CA PRO A 293 8.36 13.43 22.15
C PRO A 293 7.11 12.62 21.79
N THR A 294 6.14 12.65 22.70
CA THR A 294 4.81 12.04 22.50
C THR A 294 3.76 13.14 22.38
N PHE A 295 2.90 13.03 21.37
CA PHE A 295 1.75 13.89 21.15
C PHE A 295 0.48 13.03 21.20
N THR A 296 -0.45 13.39 22.08
CA THR A 296 -1.75 12.73 22.22
C THR A 296 -2.88 13.75 22.10
N ASP A 297 -3.87 13.45 21.27
CA ASP A 297 -5.05 14.31 21.04
C ASP A 297 -4.68 15.75 20.62
N CYS A 298 -3.56 15.90 19.89
CA CYS A 298 -3.04 17.21 19.47
C CYS A 298 -3.51 17.60 18.07
N ILE A 299 -3.60 18.91 17.81
CA ILE A 299 -3.96 19.48 16.51
C ILE A 299 -2.79 20.31 15.97
N PHE A 300 -2.42 20.07 14.72
CA PHE A 300 -1.48 20.86 13.92
C PHE A 300 -2.21 21.41 12.70
N ALA A 301 -2.57 22.69 12.73
CA ALA A 301 -3.37 23.33 11.69
C ALA A 301 -2.71 24.59 11.11
N GLY A 302 -2.68 24.74 9.79
CA GLY A 302 -2.23 25.98 9.15
C GLY A 302 -0.75 26.33 9.37
N ASN A 303 0.06 25.41 9.91
CA ASN A 303 1.47 25.68 10.17
C ASN A 303 2.26 25.68 8.86
N ARG A 304 3.28 26.52 8.80
CA ARG A 304 3.99 26.80 7.56
C ARG A 304 5.50 26.77 7.69
N SER A 305 6.15 26.11 6.75
CA SER A 305 7.57 26.26 6.46
C SER A 305 7.72 27.01 5.14
N ILE A 306 8.21 28.26 5.16
CA ILE A 306 8.12 29.16 3.99
C ILE A 306 8.91 28.62 2.79
N ALA A 307 10.17 28.23 3.00
CA ALA A 307 11.04 27.66 1.96
C ALA A 307 11.59 26.28 2.34
N GLY A 308 11.16 25.74 3.49
CA GLY A 308 11.71 24.51 4.05
C GLY A 308 10.81 23.29 3.87
N ASN A 309 11.04 22.30 4.74
CA ASN A 309 10.36 21.01 4.72
C ASN A 309 9.57 20.80 6.01
N GLY A 310 8.50 20.01 5.99
CA GLY A 310 7.72 19.70 7.19
C GLY A 310 6.83 20.86 7.60
N GLY A 311 5.69 21.06 6.95
CA GLY A 311 4.83 22.22 7.25
C GLY A 311 4.35 22.24 8.71
N ALA A 312 4.17 21.07 9.34
CA ALA A 312 3.97 20.96 10.78
C ALA A 312 5.24 20.46 11.49
N VAL A 313 5.75 19.30 11.13
CA VAL A 313 6.76 18.56 11.90
C VAL A 313 7.97 18.22 11.05
N TYR A 314 9.16 18.41 11.61
CA TYR A 314 10.43 17.98 11.04
C TYR A 314 11.18 17.08 12.00
N ASN A 315 11.45 15.85 11.59
CA ASN A 315 12.16 14.83 12.38
C ASN A 315 13.55 14.56 11.78
N LYS A 316 14.58 14.67 12.62
CA LYS A 316 15.97 14.40 12.24
C LYS A 316 16.84 13.89 13.37
N MET A 317 18.07 13.54 13.01
CA MET A 317 19.18 13.45 13.94
C MET A 317 19.61 14.87 14.36
N GLY A 318 19.99 15.02 15.62
CA GLY A 318 20.63 16.22 16.16
C GLY A 318 22.08 16.34 15.71
N PHE A 319 22.78 17.38 16.20
CA PHE A 319 24.18 17.62 15.84
C PHE A 319 25.14 16.59 16.45
N ASN A 320 24.76 15.96 17.56
CA ASN A 320 25.52 14.85 18.14
C ASN A 320 24.97 13.52 17.61
N PRO A 321 25.69 12.82 16.70
CA PRO A 321 25.23 11.57 16.13
C PRO A 321 25.15 10.42 17.15
N GLU A 322 25.84 10.53 18.30
CA GLU A 322 25.79 9.51 19.36
C GLU A 322 24.42 9.42 20.04
N LEU A 323 23.58 10.46 19.90
CA LEU A 323 22.24 10.49 20.49
C LEU A 323 21.20 9.70 19.67
N GLY A 324 21.55 9.27 18.45
CA GLY A 324 20.67 8.53 17.56
C GLY A 324 19.56 9.38 16.91
N PRO A 325 18.75 8.77 16.03
CA PRO A 325 17.68 9.46 15.32
C PRO A 325 16.45 9.71 16.21
N SER A 326 15.53 10.56 15.74
CA SER A 326 14.26 10.85 16.42
C SER A 326 13.19 9.80 16.11
N SER A 327 12.38 9.43 17.10
CA SER A 327 11.25 8.49 16.97
C SER A 327 10.02 9.02 17.72
N PRO A 328 9.42 10.15 17.29
CA PRO A 328 8.26 10.70 17.97
C PRO A 328 7.01 9.82 17.77
N LEU A 329 6.11 9.86 18.75
CA LEU A 329 4.84 9.15 18.74
C LEU A 329 3.68 10.14 18.65
N PHE A 330 2.79 9.93 17.68
CA PHE A 330 1.55 10.68 17.50
C PHE A 330 0.35 9.74 17.66
N VAL A 331 -0.53 10.04 18.60
CA VAL A 331 -1.75 9.27 18.87
C VAL A 331 -2.95 10.21 18.77
N ASN A 332 -3.96 9.85 17.98
CA ASN A 332 -5.19 10.63 17.79
C ASN A 332 -4.94 12.09 17.36
N CYS A 333 -3.86 12.33 16.61
CA CYS A 333 -3.49 13.68 16.23
C CYS A 333 -4.07 14.06 14.86
N ILE A 334 -4.34 15.36 14.68
CA ILE A 334 -4.83 15.92 13.43
C ILE A 334 -3.76 16.83 12.83
N PHE A 335 -3.43 16.62 11.55
CA PHE A 335 -2.58 17.47 10.74
C PHE A 335 -3.38 18.00 9.55
N GLN A 336 -3.78 19.27 9.62
CA GLN A 336 -4.68 19.85 8.63
C GLN A 336 -4.09 21.11 8.00
N ALA A 337 -4.13 21.18 6.67
CA ALA A 337 -3.79 22.38 5.91
C ALA A 337 -2.41 22.98 6.27
N ASN A 338 -1.45 22.14 6.63
CA ASN A 338 -0.07 22.58 6.85
C ASN A 338 0.66 22.66 5.51
N GLU A 339 1.56 23.63 5.37
CA GLU A 339 2.23 23.95 4.12
C GLU A 339 3.75 23.92 4.27
N ALA A 340 4.43 23.16 3.41
CA ALA A 340 5.88 23.23 3.25
C ALA A 340 6.23 23.83 1.88
N GLY A 341 7.22 24.72 1.88
CA GLY A 341 7.75 25.33 0.66
C GLY A 341 8.37 24.33 -0.31
N GLU A 342 8.84 23.16 0.16
CA GLU A 342 9.42 22.12 -0.70
C GLU A 342 8.85 20.71 -0.44
N ARG A 343 9.10 20.12 0.74
CA ARG A 343 8.86 18.69 0.98
C ARG A 343 8.10 18.42 2.28
N GLY A 344 7.17 17.45 2.27
CA GLY A 344 6.49 16.98 3.47
C GLY A 344 5.53 18.02 4.04
N GLY A 345 4.36 18.19 3.43
CA GLY A 345 3.43 19.28 3.79
C GLY A 345 2.97 19.22 5.25
N ALA A 346 2.76 18.02 5.81
CA ALA A 346 2.64 17.85 7.26
C ALA A 346 3.98 17.51 7.89
N VAL A 347 4.63 16.45 7.41
CA VAL A 347 5.77 15.83 8.12
C VAL A 347 6.94 15.59 7.18
N TYR A 348 8.14 15.95 7.64
CA TYR A 348 9.40 15.63 6.97
C TYR A 348 10.28 14.77 7.86
N ASN A 349 10.74 13.62 7.34
CA ASN A 349 11.55 12.64 8.06
C ASN A 349 12.85 12.39 7.30
N ILE A 350 13.97 12.51 8.01
CA ILE A 350 15.31 12.31 7.45
C ILE A 350 16.22 11.60 8.45
N GLN A 351 17.38 11.13 7.97
CA GLN A 351 18.49 10.64 8.80
C GLN A 351 18.04 9.54 9.77
N GLN A 352 17.41 8.49 9.22
CA GLN A 352 16.95 7.31 9.96
C GLN A 352 15.92 7.59 11.06
N SER A 353 15.22 8.73 11.01
CA SER A 353 14.11 9.01 11.93
C SER A 353 12.97 8.01 11.75
N THR A 354 12.33 7.65 12.86
CA THR A 354 11.31 6.59 12.93
C THR A 354 10.00 7.02 13.59
N PRO A 355 9.29 8.04 13.07
CA PRO A 355 8.02 8.48 13.65
C PRO A 355 6.90 7.44 13.52
N THR A 356 6.04 7.36 14.52
CA THR A 356 4.85 6.49 14.53
C THR A 356 3.57 7.30 14.65
N PHE A 357 2.58 6.98 13.82
CA PHE A 357 1.25 7.58 13.81
C PHE A 357 0.19 6.51 14.07
N LEU A 358 -0.63 6.71 15.11
CA LEU A 358 -1.72 5.82 15.50
C LEU A 358 -3.03 6.61 15.52
N ASN A 359 -4.01 6.17 14.71
CA ASN A 359 -5.32 6.79 14.62
C ASN A 359 -5.25 8.30 14.32
N CYS A 360 -4.32 8.69 13.45
CA CYS A 360 -4.09 10.09 13.08
C CYS A 360 -4.82 10.46 11.78
N VAL A 361 -5.13 11.74 11.64
CA VAL A 361 -5.77 12.32 10.45
C VAL A 361 -4.80 13.32 9.82
N LEU A 362 -4.44 13.12 8.55
CA LEU A 362 -3.56 14.00 7.78
C LEU A 362 -4.30 14.45 6.51
N LEU A 363 -4.87 15.65 6.53
CA LEU A 363 -5.74 16.13 5.47
C LEU A 363 -5.29 17.49 4.91
N GLU A 364 -5.38 17.61 3.59
CA GLU A 364 -5.25 18.91 2.88
C GLU A 364 -3.90 19.60 3.09
N ASN A 365 -2.87 18.86 3.49
CA ASN A 365 -1.52 19.38 3.61
C ASN A 365 -0.89 19.59 2.22
N ALA A 366 0.02 20.55 2.11
CA ALA A 366 0.56 21.02 0.84
C ALA A 366 2.09 21.10 0.82
N ALA A 367 2.71 20.60 -0.26
CA ALA A 367 4.14 20.70 -0.56
C ALA A 367 4.36 20.47 -2.07
N PHE A 368 5.58 20.69 -2.59
CA PHE A 368 5.93 20.23 -3.95
C PHE A 368 6.07 18.71 -4.01
N TYR A 369 6.67 18.10 -2.98
CA TYR A 369 6.82 16.65 -2.88
C TYR A 369 6.34 16.13 -1.53
N GLY A 370 5.50 15.09 -1.54
CA GLY A 370 4.95 14.50 -0.32
C GLY A 370 4.02 15.47 0.40
N LEU A 371 2.78 15.56 -0.09
CA LEU A 371 1.77 16.46 0.46
C LEU A 371 1.50 16.19 1.94
N ALA A 372 1.37 14.91 2.32
CA ALA A 372 1.28 14.54 3.72
C ALA A 372 2.69 14.38 4.32
N MET A 373 3.52 13.52 3.72
CA MET A 373 4.79 13.14 4.32
C MET A 373 5.90 12.99 3.27
N TYR A 374 7.13 13.26 3.69
CA TYR A 374 8.33 12.98 2.92
C TYR A 374 9.35 12.25 3.79
N ASN A 375 9.85 11.12 3.31
CA ASN A 375 10.86 10.30 3.98
C ASN A 375 12.09 10.18 3.10
N THR A 376 13.26 10.37 3.68
CA THR A 376 14.54 10.15 2.99
C THR A 376 15.69 9.83 3.94
N ASP A 377 16.87 9.51 3.39
CA ASP A 377 18.08 9.13 4.14
C ASP A 377 17.80 8.05 5.20
N GLY A 378 17.16 6.95 4.79
CA GLY A 378 16.87 5.80 5.65
C GLY A 378 15.75 6.01 6.68
N ALA A 379 14.98 7.10 6.59
CA ALA A 379 13.84 7.32 7.48
C ALA A 379 12.74 6.26 7.31
N THR A 380 12.15 5.82 8.41
CA THR A 380 11.07 4.82 8.43
C THR A 380 9.82 5.42 9.05
N VAL A 381 8.70 5.47 8.35
CA VAL A 381 7.42 5.89 8.94
C VAL A 381 6.51 4.71 9.17
N THR A 382 5.84 4.69 10.33
CA THR A 382 4.81 3.71 10.65
C THR A 382 3.46 4.41 10.83
N LEU A 383 2.44 3.97 10.10
CA LEU A 383 1.06 4.43 10.20
C LEU A 383 0.14 3.24 10.54
N SER A 384 -0.71 3.40 11.55
CA SER A 384 -1.76 2.45 11.92
C SER A 384 -3.09 3.19 12.02
N ASP A 385 -4.11 2.67 11.33
CA ASP A 385 -5.49 3.18 11.39
C ASP A 385 -5.61 4.69 11.08
N CYS A 386 -4.74 5.19 10.20
CA CYS A 386 -4.68 6.61 9.85
C CYS A 386 -5.54 6.93 8.62
N LEU A 387 -6.09 8.15 8.60
CA LEU A 387 -6.68 8.74 7.40
C LEU A 387 -5.70 9.74 6.79
N VAL A 388 -5.27 9.50 5.55
CA VAL A 388 -4.34 10.37 4.82
C VAL A 388 -4.99 10.81 3.51
N GLY A 389 -5.19 12.12 3.32
CA GLY A 389 -5.98 12.63 2.20
C GLY A 389 -5.48 13.95 1.61
N GLY A 390 -5.42 14.00 0.28
CA GLY A 390 -5.09 15.21 -0.47
C GLY A 390 -6.29 16.13 -0.70
N ALA A 391 -6.02 17.41 -1.00
CA ALA A 391 -7.05 18.29 -1.52
C ALA A 391 -7.47 17.85 -2.94
N PRO A 392 -8.78 17.76 -3.27
CA PRO A 392 -9.25 17.31 -4.57
C PRO A 392 -8.73 18.14 -5.76
N SER A 393 -8.46 19.43 -5.52
CA SER A 393 -7.94 20.37 -6.52
C SER A 393 -6.47 20.16 -6.88
N GLY A 394 -5.75 19.32 -6.13
CA GLY A 394 -4.29 19.16 -6.23
C GLY A 394 -3.51 20.37 -5.70
N PRO A 395 -2.15 20.30 -5.74
CA PRO A 395 -1.31 21.37 -5.29
C PRO A 395 -1.37 22.59 -6.24
N PRO A 396 -1.19 23.82 -5.74
CA PRO A 396 -1.05 25.01 -6.57
C PRO A 396 0.07 24.81 -7.61
N GLY A 397 -0.24 24.90 -8.91
CA GLY A 397 0.75 24.74 -9.99
C GLY A 397 0.63 23.47 -10.84
N GLY A 398 -0.29 22.55 -10.53
CA GLY A 398 -0.68 21.46 -11.44
C GLY A 398 0.24 20.23 -11.46
N GLY A 399 0.95 19.94 -10.37
CA GLY A 399 1.79 18.75 -10.20
C GLY A 399 1.01 17.48 -9.78
N ALA A 400 1.70 16.33 -9.81
CA ALA A 400 1.14 15.07 -9.32
C ALA A 400 0.79 15.17 -7.82
N ILE A 401 -0.36 14.63 -7.42
CA ILE A 401 -0.85 14.70 -6.04
C ILE A 401 -0.24 13.52 -5.28
N LEU A 402 0.96 13.67 -4.72
CA LEU A 402 1.71 12.59 -4.07
C LEU A 402 1.52 12.65 -2.55
N GLY A 403 0.98 11.59 -1.95
CA GLY A 403 0.67 11.56 -0.52
C GLY A 403 1.91 11.47 0.36
N ILE A 404 2.50 10.28 0.39
CA ILE A 404 3.75 9.96 1.06
C ILE A 404 4.81 9.78 -0.03
N TYR A 405 5.83 10.64 0.00
CA TYR A 405 7.00 10.51 -0.86
C TYR A 405 8.10 9.79 -0.10
N ASN A 406 8.50 8.61 -0.57
CA ASN A 406 9.52 7.79 0.06
C ASN A 406 10.73 7.69 -0.88
N GLU A 407 11.86 8.26 -0.48
CA GLU A 407 13.04 8.39 -1.34
C GLU A 407 14.30 7.86 -0.69
N GLY A 408 15.01 7.01 -1.43
CA GLY A 408 16.38 6.62 -1.11
C GLY A 408 16.49 5.24 -0.50
N LEU A 409 17.71 4.73 -0.52
CA LEU A 409 18.05 3.43 0.05
C LEU A 409 17.63 3.39 1.53
N ASP A 410 17.01 2.30 1.95
CA ASP A 410 16.56 2.04 3.32
C ASP A 410 15.40 2.91 3.83
N ALA A 411 14.90 3.88 3.05
CA ALA A 411 13.70 4.63 3.43
C ALA A 411 12.47 3.71 3.37
N THR A 412 11.67 3.66 4.44
CA THR A 412 10.60 2.67 4.60
C THR A 412 9.26 3.33 4.95
N VAL A 413 8.19 2.91 4.28
CA VAL A 413 6.80 3.20 4.68
C VAL A 413 6.16 1.90 5.14
N GLN A 414 5.59 1.91 6.34
CA GLN A 414 4.77 0.81 6.88
C GLN A 414 3.38 1.37 7.19
N ALA A 415 2.36 0.86 6.52
CA ALA A 415 0.98 1.31 6.70
C ALA A 415 0.04 0.14 6.92
N VAL A 416 -0.69 0.13 8.04
CA VAL A 416 -1.64 -0.93 8.42
C VAL A 416 -3.01 -0.31 8.68
N GLY A 417 -4.08 -0.86 8.09
CA GLY A 417 -5.46 -0.43 8.35
C GLY A 417 -5.75 1.02 7.95
N CYS A 418 -4.89 1.65 7.15
CA CYS A 418 -5.00 3.05 6.80
C CYS A 418 -5.97 3.27 5.62
N THR A 419 -6.57 4.46 5.58
CA THR A 419 -7.34 4.93 4.42
C THR A 419 -6.59 6.06 3.73
N PHE A 420 -6.31 5.89 2.45
CA PHE A 420 -5.71 6.90 1.59
C PHE A 420 -6.72 7.44 0.61
N THR A 421 -6.78 8.77 0.44
CA THR A 421 -7.76 9.38 -0.48
C THR A 421 -7.22 10.55 -1.29
N ASN A 422 -7.72 10.69 -2.53
CA ASN A 422 -7.48 11.84 -3.41
C ASN A 422 -6.02 12.05 -3.83
N TYR A 423 -5.23 10.97 -3.99
CA TYR A 423 -3.82 11.04 -4.37
C TYR A 423 -3.58 10.37 -5.72
N THR A 424 -2.68 10.90 -6.56
CA THR A 424 -2.31 10.19 -7.80
C THR A 424 -1.62 8.91 -7.39
N TYR A 425 -0.71 9.04 -6.44
CA TYR A 425 -0.15 7.93 -5.70
C TYR A 425 -0.16 8.29 -4.22
N ALA A 426 -0.88 7.51 -3.42
CA ALA A 426 -0.87 7.60 -1.97
C ALA A 426 0.53 7.38 -1.42
N VAL A 427 1.24 6.40 -1.96
CA VAL A 427 2.66 6.15 -1.69
C VAL A 427 3.43 6.23 -3.00
N TYR A 428 4.42 7.10 -3.03
CA TYR A 428 5.34 7.29 -4.14
C TYR A 428 6.73 6.82 -3.70
N ASN A 429 7.03 5.55 -3.98
CA ASN A 429 8.24 4.87 -3.52
C ASN A 429 9.34 4.91 -4.60
N ILE A 430 10.47 5.53 -4.25
CA ILE A 430 11.66 5.64 -5.09
C ILE A 430 12.86 5.05 -4.35
N ASN A 431 13.41 3.94 -4.86
CA ASN A 431 14.57 3.22 -4.32
C ASN A 431 14.43 2.70 -2.87
N GLY A 432 13.26 2.87 -2.23
CA GLY A 432 12.99 2.47 -0.85
C GLY A 432 12.06 1.27 -0.72
N VAL A 433 11.52 1.05 0.48
CA VAL A 433 10.59 -0.04 0.80
C VAL A 433 9.23 0.52 1.17
N ALA A 434 8.16 -0.07 0.65
CA ALA A 434 6.79 0.20 1.07
C ALA A 434 6.06 -1.10 1.41
N ASP A 435 5.52 -1.18 2.62
CA ASP A 435 4.70 -2.29 3.11
C ASP A 435 3.33 -1.75 3.51
N ILE A 436 2.29 -2.21 2.82
CA ILE A 436 0.93 -1.69 2.93
C ILE A 436 -0.02 -2.87 3.18
N GLU A 437 -0.61 -2.91 4.37
CA GLU A 437 -1.44 -4.03 4.83
C GLU A 437 -2.85 -3.56 5.19
N ALA A 438 -3.87 -4.28 4.74
CA ALA A 438 -5.27 -4.05 5.08
C ALA A 438 -5.73 -2.59 4.86
N CYS A 439 -5.11 -1.88 3.90
CA CYS A 439 -5.40 -0.48 3.63
C CYS A 439 -6.47 -0.32 2.55
N THR A 440 -7.22 0.78 2.63
CA THR A 440 -8.17 1.21 1.59
C THR A 440 -7.61 2.40 0.83
N LEU A 441 -7.49 2.29 -0.49
CA LEU A 441 -7.04 3.35 -1.40
C LEU A 441 -8.23 3.81 -2.25
N LEU A 442 -8.79 4.97 -1.90
CA LEU A 442 -9.95 5.58 -2.57
C LEU A 442 -9.49 6.74 -3.46
N ASP A 443 -9.65 6.62 -4.77
CA ASP A 443 -9.09 7.57 -5.74
C ASP A 443 -7.58 7.75 -5.52
N ALA A 444 -6.89 6.63 -5.25
CA ALA A 444 -5.48 6.60 -4.96
C ALA A 444 -4.79 5.31 -5.42
N GLY A 445 -3.53 5.44 -5.82
CA GLY A 445 -2.68 4.31 -6.22
C GLY A 445 -1.34 4.26 -5.48
N VAL A 446 -0.46 3.38 -5.93
CA VAL A 446 0.92 3.28 -5.47
C VAL A 446 1.87 3.33 -6.66
N PHE A 447 2.97 4.05 -6.51
CA PHE A 447 4.08 4.05 -7.45
C PHE A 447 5.29 3.37 -6.82
N ASN A 448 5.93 2.48 -7.57
CA ASN A 448 7.19 1.85 -7.21
C ASN A 448 8.20 2.00 -8.34
N GLY A 449 9.34 2.61 -8.08
CA GLY A 449 10.38 2.76 -9.10
C GLY A 449 11.65 3.42 -8.57
N GLY A 450 12.36 4.12 -9.46
CA GLY A 450 13.57 4.87 -9.12
C GLY A 450 14.71 4.60 -10.10
N SER A 451 15.91 5.01 -9.69
CA SER A 451 17.13 4.82 -10.49
C SER A 451 17.75 3.44 -10.30
N ASP A 452 17.48 2.78 -9.18
CA ASP A 452 18.18 1.56 -8.76
C ASP A 452 17.18 0.40 -8.61
N LEU A 453 17.68 -0.84 -8.56
CA LEU A 453 16.85 -2.06 -8.51
C LEU A 453 16.31 -2.41 -7.11
N THR A 454 16.44 -1.51 -6.14
CA THR A 454 16.15 -1.79 -4.72
C THR A 454 14.73 -1.46 -4.29
N ALA A 455 13.94 -0.79 -5.14
CA ALA A 455 12.58 -0.42 -4.80
C ALA A 455 11.71 -1.66 -4.57
N ALA A 456 11.21 -1.85 -3.35
CA ALA A 456 10.39 -2.99 -2.99
C ALA A 456 9.02 -2.53 -2.49
N LEU A 457 7.97 -3.12 -3.04
CA LEU A 457 6.59 -2.89 -2.63
C LEU A 457 5.93 -4.22 -2.24
N THR A 458 5.34 -4.26 -1.05
CA THR A 458 4.41 -5.30 -0.61
C THR A 458 3.06 -4.67 -0.34
N MET A 459 2.00 -5.28 -0.88
CA MET A 459 0.61 -4.94 -0.58
C MET A 459 -0.14 -6.22 -0.19
N THR A 460 -0.77 -6.22 0.98
CA THR A 460 -1.52 -7.37 1.50
C THR A 460 -2.93 -6.95 1.88
N ASP A 461 -3.94 -7.69 1.42
CA ASP A 461 -5.36 -7.48 1.74
C ASP A 461 -5.86 -6.04 1.54
N CYS A 462 -5.25 -5.32 0.58
CA CYS A 462 -5.61 -3.94 0.28
C CYS A 462 -6.79 -3.87 -0.69
N VAL A 463 -7.59 -2.81 -0.57
CA VAL A 463 -8.70 -2.51 -1.49
C VAL A 463 -8.41 -1.20 -2.21
N THR A 464 -8.40 -1.22 -3.54
CA THR A 464 -8.22 -0.01 -4.37
C THR A 464 -9.41 0.22 -5.28
N THR A 465 -9.91 1.45 -5.30
CA THR A 465 -11.06 1.86 -6.12
C THR A 465 -11.00 3.33 -6.53
N GLY A 466 -11.75 3.71 -7.58
CA GLY A 466 -11.90 5.10 -8.00
C GLY A 466 -11.28 5.43 -9.36
N GLU A 467 -11.03 6.70 -9.63
CA GLU A 467 -10.68 7.20 -10.97
C GLU A 467 -9.17 7.19 -11.27
N ARG A 468 -8.35 6.61 -10.38
CA ARG A 468 -6.89 6.62 -10.50
C ARG A 468 -6.31 5.23 -10.63
N PRO A 469 -5.15 5.06 -11.30
CA PRO A 469 -4.48 3.77 -11.36
C PRO A 469 -4.17 3.25 -9.98
N ALA A 470 -4.27 1.94 -9.77
CA ALA A 470 -3.95 1.32 -8.49
C ALA A 470 -2.45 1.14 -8.30
N LEU A 471 -1.73 0.75 -9.35
CA LEU A 471 -0.32 0.44 -9.26
C LEU A 471 0.43 0.83 -10.54
N ARG A 472 1.61 1.45 -10.35
CA ARG A 472 2.62 1.63 -11.40
C ARG A 472 3.98 1.16 -10.89
N VAL A 473 4.59 0.23 -11.62
CA VAL A 473 5.93 -0.31 -11.33
C VAL A 473 6.85 0.00 -12.49
N GLU A 474 7.93 0.73 -12.22
CA GLU A 474 8.93 1.07 -13.23
C GLU A 474 10.29 0.43 -12.98
N LYS A 475 10.61 0.12 -11.71
CA LYS A 475 11.80 -0.61 -11.28
C LYS A 475 11.51 -1.42 -10.02
N GLY A 476 12.40 -2.38 -9.75
CA GLY A 476 12.38 -3.18 -8.55
C GLY A 476 11.25 -4.21 -8.54
N THR A 477 10.79 -4.57 -7.35
CA THR A 477 9.82 -5.65 -7.15
C THR A 477 8.52 -5.13 -6.53
N ALA A 478 7.38 -5.69 -6.97
CA ALA A 478 6.08 -5.46 -6.37
C ALA A 478 5.35 -6.79 -6.15
N THR A 479 4.86 -7.01 -4.92
CA THR A 479 4.10 -8.21 -4.56
C THR A 479 2.75 -7.81 -3.98
N LEU A 480 1.67 -8.29 -4.59
CA LEU A 480 0.29 -8.10 -4.13
C LEU A 480 -0.28 -9.46 -3.70
N THR A 481 -0.79 -9.55 -2.47
CA THR A 481 -1.46 -10.76 -1.95
C THR A 481 -2.85 -10.43 -1.43
N GLY A 482 -3.87 -11.17 -1.84
CA GLY A 482 -5.25 -10.99 -1.34
C GLY A 482 -5.91 -9.65 -1.70
N CYS A 483 -5.28 -8.85 -2.58
CA CYS A 483 -5.74 -7.50 -2.87
C CYS A 483 -6.97 -7.48 -3.80
N THR A 484 -7.88 -6.53 -3.58
CA THR A 484 -9.04 -6.29 -4.44
C THR A 484 -8.91 -4.95 -5.15
N LEU A 485 -8.90 -4.98 -6.49
CA LEU A 485 -8.85 -3.81 -7.36
C LEU A 485 -10.17 -3.71 -8.12
N THR A 486 -11.02 -2.75 -7.76
CA THR A 486 -12.38 -2.70 -8.28
C THR A 486 -12.91 -1.31 -8.54
N GLY A 487 -13.78 -1.17 -9.55
CA GLY A 487 -14.38 0.12 -9.90
C GLY A 487 -13.37 1.14 -10.43
N ILE A 488 -12.20 0.70 -10.91
CA ILE A 488 -11.16 1.61 -11.40
C ILE A 488 -11.52 2.10 -12.80
N THR A 489 -11.57 3.43 -12.99
CA THR A 489 -11.91 4.08 -14.27
C THR A 489 -10.75 4.86 -14.90
N ALA A 490 -9.54 4.34 -14.77
CA ALA A 490 -8.31 4.96 -15.27
C ALA A 490 -7.82 4.35 -16.59
N SER A 491 -6.73 4.88 -17.16
CA SER A 491 -6.07 4.29 -18.33
C SER A 491 -5.54 2.87 -18.09
N TYR A 492 -5.34 2.47 -16.85
CA TYR A 492 -4.97 1.11 -16.44
C TYR A 492 -5.24 0.99 -14.94
N ALA A 493 -5.44 -0.23 -14.45
CA ALA A 493 -5.37 -0.49 -13.02
C ALA A 493 -3.92 -0.73 -12.60
N ILE A 494 -3.20 -1.54 -13.39
CA ILE A 494 -1.80 -1.89 -13.13
C ILE A 494 -0.96 -1.65 -14.38
N TYR A 495 0.15 -0.93 -14.20
CA TYR A 495 1.21 -0.79 -15.19
C TYR A 495 2.50 -1.36 -14.63
N ILE A 496 3.20 -2.16 -15.44
CA ILE A 496 4.59 -2.52 -15.22
C ILE A 496 5.40 -2.39 -16.51
N GLY A 497 6.53 -1.70 -16.43
CA GLY A 497 7.44 -1.57 -17.56
C GLY A 497 8.69 -0.78 -17.23
N GLY A 498 9.83 -1.27 -17.70
CA GLY A 498 11.13 -0.63 -17.51
C GLY A 498 11.35 0.55 -18.46
N GLN A 499 12.36 1.38 -18.17
CA GLN A 499 12.85 2.37 -19.12
C GLN A 499 13.76 1.67 -20.15
N PRO A 500 13.45 1.66 -21.46
CA PRO A 500 14.17 0.87 -22.48
C PRO A 500 15.66 1.20 -22.65
N GLN A 501 16.18 2.25 -22.00
CA GLN A 501 17.51 2.80 -22.24
C GLN A 501 18.56 2.50 -21.15
N GLN A 502 18.23 1.78 -20.06
CA GLN A 502 19.15 1.70 -18.91
C GLN A 502 19.92 0.38 -18.69
N GLN A 503 19.74 -0.68 -19.49
CA GLN A 503 20.52 -1.93 -19.34
C GLN A 503 20.46 -2.52 -17.91
N ASP A 504 19.34 -2.30 -17.22
CA ASP A 504 19.06 -2.78 -15.87
C ASP A 504 18.16 -4.02 -15.91
N ASP A 505 18.13 -4.77 -14.80
CA ASP A 505 17.18 -5.87 -14.63
C ASP A 505 15.73 -5.36 -14.76
N PRO A 506 14.85 -6.16 -15.37
CA PRO A 506 13.46 -5.75 -15.58
C PRO A 506 12.70 -5.64 -14.25
N PRO A 507 11.67 -4.77 -14.17
CA PRO A 507 10.78 -4.78 -13.02
C PRO A 507 10.00 -6.10 -12.95
N VAL A 508 9.74 -6.56 -11.73
CA VAL A 508 9.04 -7.82 -11.45
C VAL A 508 7.76 -7.57 -10.63
N LEU A 509 6.65 -8.14 -11.09
CA LEU A 509 5.36 -8.10 -10.40
C LEU A 509 4.85 -9.51 -10.09
N THR A 510 4.48 -9.75 -8.84
CA THR A 510 3.77 -10.98 -8.43
C THR A 510 2.41 -10.62 -7.85
N LEU A 511 1.35 -11.26 -8.36
CA LEU A 511 0.01 -11.21 -7.77
C LEU A 511 -0.41 -12.60 -7.32
N THR A 512 -0.86 -12.73 -6.08
CA THR A 512 -1.37 -13.97 -5.51
C THR A 512 -2.74 -13.72 -4.91
N ASP A 513 -3.73 -14.56 -5.21
CA ASP A 513 -5.09 -14.48 -4.64
C ASP A 513 -5.78 -13.11 -4.85
N CYS A 514 -5.40 -12.37 -5.90
CA CYS A 514 -5.91 -11.02 -6.16
C CYS A 514 -7.18 -11.05 -7.03
N ASN A 515 -8.10 -10.12 -6.76
CA ASN A 515 -9.33 -9.95 -7.52
C ASN A 515 -9.35 -8.58 -8.22
N LEU A 516 -9.28 -8.59 -9.54
CA LEU A 516 -9.34 -7.42 -10.41
C LEU A 516 -10.69 -7.43 -11.13
N SER A 517 -11.68 -6.72 -10.58
CA SER A 517 -13.06 -6.82 -11.07
C SER A 517 -13.81 -5.51 -11.24
N ASN A 518 -14.73 -5.46 -12.20
CA ASN A 518 -15.59 -4.29 -12.45
C ASN A 518 -14.81 -3.01 -12.77
N ASN A 519 -13.67 -3.13 -13.46
CA ASN A 519 -12.87 -1.98 -13.87
C ASN A 519 -13.18 -1.57 -15.31
N ALA A 520 -13.02 -0.30 -15.63
CA ALA A 520 -13.31 0.26 -16.95
C ALA A 520 -12.13 1.11 -17.45
N THR A 521 -11.32 0.57 -18.37
CA THR A 521 -10.18 1.33 -18.88
C THR A 521 -10.59 2.37 -19.91
N THR A 522 -10.07 3.60 -19.77
CA THR A 522 -10.41 4.71 -20.66
C THR A 522 -9.37 4.86 -21.77
N GLY A 523 -9.76 4.64 -23.03
CA GLY A 523 -8.94 4.92 -24.23
C GLY A 523 -8.70 3.71 -25.14
N TYR A 524 -8.50 3.96 -26.44
CA TYR A 524 -8.49 2.94 -27.49
C TYR A 524 -7.35 1.90 -27.43
N SER A 525 -6.29 2.15 -26.65
CA SER A 525 -5.10 1.28 -26.57
C SER A 525 -4.73 0.87 -25.14
N GLN A 526 -5.68 1.05 -24.22
CA GLN A 526 -5.47 0.94 -22.78
C GLN A 526 -5.98 -0.39 -22.22
N SER A 527 -5.21 -1.01 -21.32
CA SER A 527 -5.45 -2.36 -20.79
C SER A 527 -5.47 -2.33 -19.27
N LEU A 528 -6.22 -3.25 -18.65
CA LEU A 528 -6.33 -3.29 -17.19
C LEU A 528 -4.98 -3.55 -16.53
N LEU A 529 -4.29 -4.59 -17.02
CA LEU A 529 -2.93 -4.95 -16.67
C LEU A 529 -2.06 -4.78 -17.91
N ARG A 530 -1.09 -3.88 -17.84
CA ARG A 530 -0.15 -3.60 -18.92
C ARG A 530 1.27 -3.98 -18.50
N ILE A 531 1.88 -4.88 -19.28
CA ILE A 531 3.20 -5.46 -19.03
C ILE A 531 4.04 -5.21 -20.28
N VAL A 532 5.10 -4.39 -20.15
CA VAL A 532 5.90 -3.94 -21.30
C VAL A 532 7.40 -3.87 -20.98
N ASP A 533 8.23 -3.73 -22.00
CA ASP A 533 9.64 -3.33 -21.88
C ASP A 533 10.45 -4.26 -20.96
N ALA A 534 10.46 -5.54 -21.32
CA ALA A 534 11.11 -6.66 -20.63
C ALA A 534 10.57 -7.00 -19.22
N ALA A 535 9.51 -6.31 -18.76
CA ALA A 535 8.89 -6.61 -17.47
C ALA A 535 8.46 -8.07 -17.32
N GLU A 536 8.51 -8.55 -16.08
CA GLU A 536 8.05 -9.89 -15.73
C GLU A 536 6.85 -9.80 -14.79
N ALA A 537 5.75 -10.48 -15.15
CA ALA A 537 4.56 -10.56 -14.32
C ALA A 537 4.14 -12.01 -14.08
N THR A 538 3.94 -12.37 -12.82
CA THR A 538 3.42 -13.67 -12.39
C THR A 538 2.10 -13.51 -11.65
N LEU A 539 1.05 -14.17 -12.12
CA LEU A 539 -0.26 -14.21 -11.48
C LEU A 539 -0.57 -15.63 -11.00
N ILE A 540 -0.95 -15.78 -9.74
CA ILE A 540 -1.27 -17.08 -9.12
C ILE A 540 -2.63 -16.97 -8.46
N ASN A 541 -3.56 -17.87 -8.83
CA ASN A 541 -4.91 -17.91 -8.28
C ASN A 541 -5.67 -16.57 -8.32
N CYS A 542 -5.40 -15.76 -9.35
CA CYS A 542 -6.01 -14.45 -9.51
C CYS A 542 -7.30 -14.51 -10.36
N VAL A 543 -8.24 -13.63 -10.06
CA VAL A 543 -9.50 -13.49 -10.81
C VAL A 543 -9.57 -12.12 -11.48
N LEU A 544 -9.71 -12.10 -12.80
CA LEU A 544 -9.86 -10.90 -13.61
C LEU A 544 -11.24 -10.94 -14.27
N LYS A 545 -12.24 -10.27 -13.70
CA LYS A 545 -13.64 -10.42 -14.15
C LYS A 545 -14.42 -9.13 -14.36
N ASP A 546 -15.39 -9.18 -15.26
CA ASP A 546 -16.36 -8.10 -15.47
C ASP A 546 -15.68 -6.75 -15.80
N ASN A 547 -14.50 -6.78 -16.44
CA ASN A 547 -13.78 -5.58 -16.82
C ASN A 547 -14.15 -5.15 -18.26
N THR A 548 -14.11 -3.85 -18.50
CA THR A 548 -14.42 -3.23 -19.79
C THR A 548 -13.25 -2.35 -20.24
N GLY A 549 -13.05 -2.19 -21.54
CA GLY A 549 -11.89 -1.47 -22.08
C GLY A 549 -11.46 -1.97 -23.47
N ALA A 550 -11.10 -1.04 -24.36
CA ALA A 550 -10.78 -1.36 -25.76
C ALA A 550 -9.43 -2.09 -25.96
N GLY A 551 -8.48 -1.99 -25.02
CA GLY A 551 -7.11 -2.50 -25.17
C GLY A 551 -6.87 -3.92 -24.61
N ARG A 552 -7.92 -4.71 -24.37
CA ARG A 552 -7.91 -6.01 -23.66
C ARG A 552 -7.70 -5.88 -22.15
N VAL A 553 -8.01 -6.94 -21.42
CA VAL A 553 -7.74 -7.00 -19.97
C VAL A 553 -6.25 -7.01 -19.71
N VAL A 554 -5.51 -7.94 -20.33
CA VAL A 554 -4.07 -8.10 -20.16
C VAL A 554 -3.38 -7.81 -21.48
N ARG A 555 -2.41 -6.91 -21.46
CA ARG A 555 -1.55 -6.62 -22.60
C ARG A 555 -0.09 -6.83 -22.23
N VAL A 556 0.57 -7.67 -23.03
CA VAL A 556 1.98 -8.03 -22.91
C VAL A 556 2.71 -7.60 -24.18
N GLN A 557 3.79 -6.85 -24.06
CA GLN A 557 4.56 -6.40 -25.22
C GLN A 557 6.06 -6.42 -24.91
N ASN A 558 6.82 -7.25 -25.63
CA ASN A 558 8.24 -7.49 -25.39
C ASN A 558 8.53 -7.80 -23.91
N ALA A 559 7.72 -8.66 -23.31
CA ALA A 559 7.71 -8.91 -21.87
C ALA A 559 7.30 -10.36 -21.55
N VAL A 560 7.32 -10.73 -20.27
CA VAL A 560 7.01 -12.08 -19.79
C VAL A 560 5.75 -12.08 -18.94
N LEU A 561 4.82 -12.98 -19.25
CA LEU A 561 3.62 -13.24 -18.45
C LEU A 561 3.54 -14.72 -18.08
N THR A 562 3.49 -15.01 -16.78
CA THR A 562 3.15 -16.33 -16.24
C THR A 562 1.82 -16.25 -15.49
N MET A 563 0.89 -17.15 -15.78
CA MET A 563 -0.37 -17.27 -15.05
C MET A 563 -0.61 -18.72 -14.63
N ILE A 564 -0.94 -18.93 -13.36
CA ILE A 564 -1.18 -20.25 -12.78
C ILE A 564 -2.51 -20.22 -12.04
N LYS A 565 -3.43 -21.15 -12.38
CA LYS A 565 -4.75 -21.27 -11.72
C LYS A 565 -5.58 -19.98 -11.74
N CYS A 566 -5.42 -19.16 -12.77
CA CYS A 566 -6.11 -17.87 -12.87
C CYS A 566 -7.41 -17.98 -13.67
N ALA A 567 -8.36 -17.10 -13.40
CA ALA A 567 -9.63 -17.00 -14.12
C ALA A 567 -9.81 -15.61 -14.76
N ILE A 568 -10.04 -15.55 -16.06
CA ILE A 568 -10.33 -14.32 -16.81
C ILE A 568 -11.73 -14.42 -17.41
N ASN A 569 -12.71 -13.75 -16.80
CA ASN A 569 -14.12 -14.01 -17.07
C ASN A 569 -14.93 -12.75 -17.44
N ASN A 570 -15.85 -12.86 -18.40
CA ASN A 570 -16.86 -11.84 -18.72
C ASN A 570 -16.27 -10.45 -19.05
N ASN A 571 -15.08 -10.39 -19.66
CA ASN A 571 -14.48 -9.11 -20.01
C ASN A 571 -14.88 -8.70 -21.43
N THR A 572 -15.45 -7.51 -21.56
CA THR A 572 -16.05 -7.05 -22.83
C THR A 572 -15.22 -5.96 -23.50
N THR A 573 -15.45 -5.71 -24.79
CA THR A 573 -14.84 -4.66 -25.64
C THR A 573 -13.35 -4.82 -26.00
N GLY A 574 -12.58 -5.63 -25.28
CA GLY A 574 -11.15 -5.82 -25.53
C GLY A 574 -10.68 -7.26 -25.69
N GLY A 575 -11.45 -8.26 -25.25
CA GLY A 575 -10.95 -9.64 -25.08
C GLY A 575 -10.00 -9.78 -23.88
N ALA A 576 -9.54 -11.01 -23.59
CA ALA A 576 -8.76 -11.27 -22.38
C ALA A 576 -7.27 -10.88 -22.49
N ILE A 577 -6.48 -11.55 -23.35
CA ILE A 577 -5.02 -11.37 -23.43
C ILE A 577 -4.60 -10.95 -24.84
N ARG A 578 -3.70 -9.97 -24.94
CA ARG A 578 -2.94 -9.65 -26.15
C ARG A 578 -1.44 -9.71 -25.85
N ALA A 579 -0.71 -10.48 -26.63
CA ALA A 579 0.74 -10.57 -26.51
C ALA A 579 1.42 -10.26 -27.84
N THR A 580 2.46 -9.42 -27.80
CA THR A 580 3.26 -9.10 -28.99
C THR A 580 4.75 -9.20 -28.67
N GLY A 581 5.49 -10.06 -29.40
CA GLY A 581 6.92 -10.28 -29.17
C GLY A 581 7.25 -10.73 -27.73
N SER A 582 6.34 -11.47 -27.10
CA SER A 582 6.35 -11.73 -25.66
C SER A 582 6.35 -13.23 -25.36
N ASP A 583 6.78 -13.59 -24.16
CA ASP A 583 6.72 -14.97 -23.66
C ASP A 583 5.54 -15.12 -22.71
N VAL A 584 4.59 -16.00 -23.05
CA VAL A 584 3.34 -16.18 -22.32
C VAL A 584 3.15 -17.63 -21.90
N VAL A 585 3.06 -17.88 -20.60
CA VAL A 585 2.83 -19.23 -20.04
C VAL A 585 1.58 -19.24 -19.18
N LEU A 586 0.59 -20.03 -19.58
CA LEU A 586 -0.65 -20.24 -18.84
C LEU A 586 -0.78 -21.71 -18.44
N THR A 587 -0.97 -21.95 -17.14
CA THR A 587 -1.14 -23.30 -16.58
C THR A 587 -2.37 -23.34 -15.70
N ASP A 588 -3.24 -24.35 -15.90
CA ASP A 588 -4.46 -24.53 -15.11
C ASP A 588 -5.41 -23.30 -15.13
N CYS A 589 -5.40 -22.52 -16.22
CA CYS A 589 -6.15 -21.26 -16.32
C CYS A 589 -7.50 -21.42 -17.03
N ARG A 590 -8.47 -20.58 -16.66
CA ARG A 590 -9.79 -20.52 -17.30
C ARG A 590 -10.04 -19.15 -17.92
N LEU A 591 -10.36 -19.11 -19.20
CA LEU A 591 -10.74 -17.91 -19.94
C LEU A 591 -12.18 -18.10 -20.43
N LYS A 592 -13.14 -17.42 -19.79
CA LYS A 592 -14.58 -17.60 -20.03
C LYS A 592 -15.25 -16.32 -20.50
N ASN A 593 -16.11 -16.41 -21.52
CA ASN A 593 -17.02 -15.33 -21.91
C ASN A 593 -16.33 -13.98 -22.17
N ASN A 594 -15.12 -13.99 -22.71
CA ASN A 594 -14.43 -12.76 -23.07
C ASN A 594 -14.79 -12.38 -24.51
N THR A 595 -15.12 -11.10 -24.72
CA THR A 595 -15.60 -10.60 -26.01
C THR A 595 -14.74 -9.45 -26.52
N THR A 596 -14.39 -9.51 -27.80
CA THR A 596 -13.63 -8.45 -28.49
C THR A 596 -14.23 -8.12 -29.85
N ALA A 597 -14.08 -6.85 -30.27
CA ALA A 597 -14.38 -6.42 -31.63
C ALA A 597 -13.23 -6.72 -32.63
N GLY A 598 -12.10 -7.25 -32.13
CA GLY A 598 -10.97 -7.70 -32.96
C GLY A 598 -10.93 -9.22 -33.12
N ASN A 599 -9.72 -9.76 -33.14
CA ASN A 599 -9.44 -11.19 -33.28
C ASN A 599 -9.17 -11.81 -31.90
N GLY A 600 -9.42 -13.11 -31.67
CA GLY A 600 -8.98 -13.78 -30.44
C GLY A 600 -9.70 -13.27 -29.19
N GLY A 601 -10.96 -13.67 -28.95
CA GLY A 601 -11.76 -13.22 -27.80
C GLY A 601 -11.09 -13.51 -26.46
N ALA A 602 -10.41 -14.65 -26.35
CA ALA A 602 -9.58 -15.00 -25.21
C ALA A 602 -8.13 -14.53 -25.39
N VAL A 603 -7.45 -14.94 -26.46
CA VAL A 603 -6.02 -14.69 -26.64
C VAL A 603 -5.73 -14.27 -28.07
N SER A 604 -4.90 -13.24 -28.23
CA SER A 604 -4.30 -12.90 -29.51
C SER A 604 -2.80 -12.76 -29.35
N LEU A 605 -2.07 -13.54 -30.14
CA LEU A 605 -0.62 -13.62 -30.14
C LEU A 605 -0.08 -13.10 -31.47
N SER A 606 1.02 -12.36 -31.39
CA SER A 606 1.79 -11.96 -32.56
C SER A 606 3.28 -11.93 -32.25
N GLN A 607 4.10 -12.80 -32.81
CA GLN A 607 5.53 -12.91 -32.49
C GLN A 607 5.81 -13.28 -31.01
N GLY A 608 6.88 -14.03 -30.77
CA GLY A 608 7.25 -14.52 -29.42
C GLY A 608 6.79 -15.96 -29.16
N THR A 609 6.96 -16.43 -27.92
CA THR A 609 6.61 -17.81 -27.53
C THR A 609 5.37 -17.85 -26.64
N ALA A 610 4.54 -18.88 -26.78
CA ALA A 610 3.45 -19.09 -25.84
C ALA A 610 3.18 -20.57 -25.58
N SER A 611 2.84 -20.89 -24.33
CA SER A 611 2.50 -22.24 -23.91
C SER A 611 1.27 -22.21 -23.01
N PHE A 612 0.30 -23.07 -23.33
CA PHE A 612 -0.94 -23.23 -22.59
C PHE A 612 -1.07 -24.69 -22.20
N SER A 613 -1.09 -24.98 -20.90
CA SER A 613 -1.23 -26.33 -20.36
C SER A 613 -2.44 -26.41 -19.45
N ARG A 614 -3.31 -27.40 -19.68
CA ARG A 614 -4.52 -27.63 -18.87
C ARG A 614 -5.40 -26.38 -18.75
N CYS A 615 -5.52 -25.64 -19.85
CA CYS A 615 -6.32 -24.41 -19.90
C CYS A 615 -7.68 -24.65 -20.55
N SER A 616 -8.68 -23.88 -20.13
CA SER A 616 -10.04 -23.92 -20.69
C SER A 616 -10.45 -22.58 -21.29
N PHE A 617 -10.85 -22.59 -22.56
CA PHE A 617 -11.36 -21.47 -23.34
C PHE A 617 -12.84 -21.70 -23.65
N ILE A 618 -13.72 -21.00 -22.94
CA ILE A 618 -15.16 -21.31 -22.94
C ILE A 618 -15.98 -20.07 -23.28
N GLY A 619 -16.83 -20.13 -24.32
CA GLY A 619 -17.78 -19.06 -24.63
C GLY A 619 -17.13 -17.74 -25.04
N ASN A 620 -15.86 -17.74 -25.46
CA ASN A 620 -15.20 -16.51 -25.88
C ASN A 620 -15.62 -16.15 -27.30
N SER A 621 -15.75 -14.86 -27.57
CA SER A 621 -16.24 -14.37 -28.86
C SER A 621 -15.35 -13.26 -29.43
N ALA A 622 -15.02 -13.40 -30.70
CA ALA A 622 -14.32 -12.40 -31.49
C ALA A 622 -15.22 -11.96 -32.64
N GLN A 623 -15.20 -10.67 -32.98
CA GLN A 623 -15.91 -10.21 -34.16
C GLN A 623 -15.27 -10.76 -35.44
N ASN A 624 -13.94 -10.79 -35.50
CA ASN A 624 -13.17 -11.25 -36.67
C ASN A 624 -12.74 -12.72 -36.47
N ASP A 625 -11.46 -13.03 -36.69
CA ASP A 625 -10.92 -14.38 -36.64
C ASP A 625 -10.60 -14.88 -35.23
N GLY A 626 -10.71 -16.20 -35.03
CA GLY A 626 -10.26 -16.86 -33.81
C GLY A 626 -11.17 -16.53 -32.63
N GLY A 627 -12.35 -17.14 -32.53
CA GLY A 627 -13.31 -16.78 -31.48
C GLY A 627 -12.72 -16.86 -30.06
N ALA A 628 -11.89 -17.87 -29.78
CA ALA A 628 -11.03 -17.89 -28.60
C ALA A 628 -9.62 -17.36 -28.89
N VAL A 629 -8.92 -17.99 -29.84
CA VAL A 629 -7.49 -17.82 -30.03
C VAL A 629 -7.20 -17.36 -31.45
N HIS A 630 -6.38 -16.33 -31.56
CA HIS A 630 -5.80 -15.87 -32.83
C HIS A 630 -4.28 -15.82 -32.73
N THR A 631 -3.58 -16.38 -33.71
CA THR A 631 -2.11 -16.36 -33.79
C THR A 631 -1.68 -15.75 -35.12
N ASN A 632 -0.64 -14.92 -35.10
CA ASN A 632 -0.02 -14.33 -36.28
C ASN A 632 1.51 -14.37 -36.14
N ASP A 633 2.21 -15.13 -36.97
CA ASP A 633 3.68 -15.23 -36.95
C ASP A 633 4.22 -15.67 -35.57
N GLY A 634 3.77 -16.84 -35.09
CA GLY A 634 4.24 -17.43 -33.83
C GLY A 634 3.84 -18.90 -33.66
N ASP A 635 4.54 -19.61 -32.78
CA ASP A 635 4.44 -21.07 -32.63
C ASP A 635 3.92 -21.46 -31.22
N PRO A 636 2.67 -21.09 -30.85
CA PRO A 636 2.14 -21.45 -29.55
C PRO A 636 1.89 -22.94 -29.42
N VAL A 637 2.07 -23.44 -28.20
CA VAL A 637 1.84 -24.84 -27.85
C VAL A 637 0.64 -24.95 -26.91
N PHE A 638 -0.35 -25.73 -27.29
CA PHE A 638 -1.53 -26.06 -26.49
C PHE A 638 -1.50 -27.54 -26.12
N ILE A 639 -1.48 -27.84 -24.82
CA ILE A 639 -1.40 -29.22 -24.29
C ILE A 639 -2.53 -29.43 -23.29
N SER A 640 -3.30 -30.52 -23.44
CA SER A 640 -4.39 -30.87 -22.51
C SER A 640 -5.42 -29.73 -22.37
N CYS A 641 -5.70 -28.98 -23.44
CA CYS A 641 -6.56 -27.80 -23.39
C CYS A 641 -7.96 -28.05 -23.95
N LEU A 642 -8.92 -27.23 -23.51
CA LEU A 642 -10.34 -27.36 -23.82
C LEU A 642 -10.88 -26.09 -24.48
N PHE A 643 -11.56 -26.23 -25.62
CA PHE A 643 -12.18 -25.13 -26.36
C PHE A 643 -13.67 -25.44 -26.58
N ILE A 644 -14.55 -24.73 -25.87
CA ILE A 644 -16.00 -24.98 -25.91
C ILE A 644 -16.77 -23.72 -26.26
N GLY A 645 -17.67 -23.80 -27.25
CA GLY A 645 -18.67 -22.76 -27.47
C GLY A 645 -18.08 -21.39 -27.84
N ASN A 646 -16.87 -21.35 -28.38
CA ASN A 646 -16.25 -20.10 -28.81
C ASN A 646 -16.76 -19.70 -30.21
N ASP A 647 -16.85 -18.41 -30.46
CA ASP A 647 -17.55 -17.86 -31.62
C ASP A 647 -16.72 -16.80 -32.37
N ALA A 648 -16.52 -17.02 -33.68
CA ALA A 648 -15.98 -16.03 -34.61
C ALA A 648 -17.15 -15.45 -35.43
N ALA A 649 -17.62 -14.27 -35.03
CA ALA A 649 -18.96 -13.79 -35.42
C ALA A 649 -19.08 -13.39 -36.90
N THR A 650 -17.97 -12.97 -37.54
CA THR A 650 -18.00 -12.50 -38.94
C THR A 650 -16.96 -13.15 -39.85
N GLU A 651 -15.99 -13.85 -39.29
CA GLU A 651 -14.91 -14.48 -40.05
C GLU A 651 -14.70 -15.94 -39.61
N ARG A 652 -13.45 -16.40 -39.47
CA ARG A 652 -13.07 -17.83 -39.45
C ARG A 652 -12.50 -18.30 -38.11
N GLY A 653 -12.43 -19.62 -37.95
CA GLY A 653 -11.79 -20.25 -36.79
C GLY A 653 -12.53 -19.96 -35.49
N GLY A 654 -13.74 -20.51 -35.33
CA GLY A 654 -14.59 -20.26 -34.16
C GLY A 654 -13.90 -20.52 -32.82
N ALA A 655 -13.06 -21.56 -32.74
CA ALA A 655 -12.14 -21.72 -31.61
C ALA A 655 -10.81 -21.03 -31.86
N MET A 656 -10.14 -21.39 -32.96
CA MET A 656 -8.76 -20.98 -33.22
C MET A 656 -8.54 -20.62 -34.68
N PHE A 657 -7.86 -19.50 -34.90
CA PHE A 657 -7.33 -19.11 -36.20
C PHE A 657 -5.82 -18.90 -36.11
N CYS A 658 -5.07 -19.49 -37.04
CA CYS A 658 -3.62 -19.38 -37.11
C CYS A 658 -3.18 -18.83 -38.46
N LEU A 659 -2.51 -17.69 -38.46
CA LEU A 659 -1.91 -17.07 -39.64
C LEU A 659 -0.39 -17.13 -39.53
N ASP A 660 0.28 -17.75 -40.49
CA ASP A 660 1.72 -17.98 -40.50
C ASP A 660 2.21 -18.80 -39.27
N GLY A 661 3.40 -19.41 -39.36
CA GLY A 661 4.02 -20.17 -38.27
C GLY A 661 3.52 -21.62 -38.13
N ALA A 662 3.96 -22.29 -37.07
CA ALA A 662 3.77 -23.72 -36.82
C ALA A 662 3.29 -24.01 -35.38
N PRO A 663 2.06 -23.60 -35.02
CA PRO A 663 1.47 -23.92 -33.73
C PRO A 663 1.36 -25.43 -33.50
N ALA A 664 1.42 -25.86 -32.24
CA ALA A 664 1.21 -27.26 -31.85
C ALA A 664 -0.01 -27.39 -30.95
N VAL A 665 -0.93 -28.27 -31.33
CA VAL A 665 -2.14 -28.61 -30.57
C VAL A 665 -2.09 -30.10 -30.26
N ILE A 666 -1.87 -30.41 -28.99
CA ILE A 666 -1.59 -31.76 -28.53
C ILE A 666 -2.59 -32.11 -27.44
N ASN A 667 -3.30 -33.22 -27.60
CA ASN A 667 -4.24 -33.70 -26.60
C ASN A 667 -5.28 -32.65 -26.18
N CYS A 668 -5.87 -31.96 -27.15
CA CYS A 668 -6.88 -30.96 -26.89
C CYS A 668 -8.28 -31.44 -27.33
N THR A 669 -9.31 -30.76 -26.84
CA THR A 669 -10.69 -31.02 -27.27
C THR A 669 -11.38 -29.71 -27.70
N PHE A 670 -11.84 -29.68 -28.94
CA PHE A 670 -12.56 -28.56 -29.56
C PHE A 670 -14.00 -28.99 -29.79
N TYR A 671 -14.93 -28.40 -29.03
CA TYR A 671 -16.32 -28.80 -29.02
C TYR A 671 -17.30 -27.64 -29.21
N ASN A 672 -18.21 -27.80 -30.16
CA ASN A 672 -19.33 -26.89 -30.38
C ASN A 672 -18.92 -25.41 -30.54
N ASN A 673 -17.80 -25.16 -31.22
CA ASN A 673 -17.36 -23.81 -31.57
C ASN A 673 -17.95 -23.41 -32.92
N THR A 674 -18.21 -22.10 -33.10
CA THR A 674 -18.96 -21.56 -34.23
C THR A 674 -18.19 -20.49 -34.98
N SER A 675 -18.28 -20.47 -36.31
CA SER A 675 -17.80 -19.37 -37.14
C SER A 675 -18.83 -18.98 -38.20
N TYR A 676 -18.62 -17.82 -38.82
CA TYR A 676 -19.45 -17.36 -39.94
C TYR A 676 -18.93 -17.85 -41.31
N TRP A 677 -17.62 -17.96 -41.45
CA TRP A 677 -16.93 -18.36 -42.67
C TRP A 677 -15.79 -19.33 -42.29
N PRO A 678 -15.37 -20.30 -43.14
CA PRO A 678 -15.09 -21.70 -42.75
C PRO A 678 -14.36 -21.99 -41.42
N ALA A 679 -14.67 -23.18 -40.91
CA ALA A 679 -14.22 -23.79 -39.65
C ALA A 679 -14.70 -23.09 -38.37
N GLY A 680 -15.75 -23.67 -37.77
CA GLY A 680 -16.09 -23.41 -36.38
C GLY A 680 -15.00 -23.87 -35.42
N GLY A 681 -14.24 -24.92 -35.77
CA GLY A 681 -13.13 -25.42 -34.96
C GLY A 681 -11.85 -24.62 -35.18
N ILE A 682 -10.96 -25.14 -36.03
CA ILE A 682 -9.64 -24.58 -36.30
C ILE A 682 -9.55 -24.16 -37.78
N SER A 683 -9.09 -22.94 -38.05
CA SER A 683 -8.75 -22.48 -39.40
C SER A 683 -7.29 -22.07 -39.48
N ILE A 684 -6.60 -22.43 -40.56
CA ILE A 684 -5.19 -22.07 -40.79
C ILE A 684 -5.00 -21.30 -42.11
N ASP A 685 -4.25 -20.20 -41.99
CA ASP A 685 -3.73 -19.22 -42.97
C ASP A 685 -2.24 -19.42 -43.31
N ASP A 686 -1.83 -20.12 -44.38
CA ASP A 686 -0.38 -20.31 -44.70
C ASP A 686 0.47 -20.76 -43.46
N SER A 687 -0.07 -21.68 -42.65
CA SER A 687 0.51 -22.14 -41.39
C SER A 687 0.69 -23.67 -41.36
N ASP A 688 1.78 -24.15 -40.76
CA ASP A 688 2.15 -25.56 -40.67
C ASP A 688 1.75 -26.16 -39.30
N LEU A 689 0.46 -26.05 -38.96
CA LEU A 689 -0.10 -26.56 -37.68
C LEU A 689 0.23 -28.05 -37.48
N VAL A 690 0.70 -28.38 -36.27
CA VAL A 690 0.79 -29.77 -35.79
C VAL A 690 -0.39 -30.07 -34.89
N LEU A 691 -1.22 -31.03 -35.29
CA LEU A 691 -2.42 -31.47 -34.59
C LEU A 691 -2.29 -32.95 -34.24
N THR A 692 -2.09 -33.26 -32.95
CA THR A 692 -1.88 -34.63 -32.49
C THR A 692 -2.78 -34.97 -31.30
N ASN A 693 -3.28 -36.20 -31.23
CA ASN A 693 -4.09 -36.70 -30.11
C ASN A 693 -5.32 -35.84 -29.80
N THR A 694 -5.89 -35.13 -30.78
CA THR A 694 -6.89 -34.08 -30.52
C THR A 694 -8.27 -34.51 -31.02
N ILE A 695 -9.32 -34.14 -30.27
CA ILE A 695 -10.72 -34.33 -30.68
C ILE A 695 -11.31 -33.02 -31.19
N LEU A 696 -11.84 -33.00 -32.42
CA LEU A 696 -12.63 -31.90 -32.98
C LEU A 696 -14.04 -32.40 -33.29
N TRP A 697 -15.03 -31.93 -32.54
CA TRP A 697 -16.39 -32.47 -32.61
C TRP A 697 -17.48 -31.40 -32.42
N GLY A 698 -18.52 -31.44 -33.24
CA GLY A 698 -19.68 -30.55 -33.15
C GLY A 698 -19.42 -29.10 -33.52
N ASN A 699 -18.23 -28.77 -34.04
CA ASN A 699 -17.93 -27.40 -34.47
C ASN A 699 -18.65 -27.09 -35.80
N SER A 700 -19.06 -25.84 -36.03
CA SER A 700 -19.87 -25.49 -37.21
C SER A 700 -19.60 -24.09 -37.79
N ASP A 701 -19.78 -23.93 -39.09
CA ASP A 701 -19.61 -22.69 -39.85
C ASP A 701 -20.93 -22.26 -40.54
N GLY A 702 -21.97 -22.01 -39.73
CA GLY A 702 -23.32 -21.70 -40.24
C GLY A 702 -24.28 -22.89 -40.26
N GLY A 703 -24.07 -23.88 -39.37
CA GLY A 703 -24.98 -25.00 -39.12
C GLY A 703 -24.63 -26.33 -39.79
N SER A 704 -23.48 -26.41 -40.46
CA SER A 704 -22.88 -27.65 -40.97
C SER A 704 -21.82 -28.20 -39.98
N ILE A 705 -21.56 -29.51 -39.99
CA ILE A 705 -20.63 -30.20 -39.05
C ILE A 705 -19.69 -31.18 -39.78
N THR A 706 -19.33 -30.86 -41.01
CA THR A 706 -18.40 -31.62 -41.86
C THR A 706 -16.94 -31.44 -41.44
N GLN A 707 -16.04 -32.18 -42.09
CA GLN A 707 -14.59 -32.10 -41.84
C GLN A 707 -14.04 -30.68 -41.97
N SER A 708 -14.49 -29.91 -42.97
CA SER A 708 -14.07 -28.51 -43.17
C SER A 708 -14.54 -27.59 -42.06
N ASP A 709 -15.63 -27.95 -41.38
CA ASP A 709 -16.25 -27.14 -40.35
C ASP A 709 -15.56 -27.40 -38.99
N GLN A 710 -14.92 -28.56 -38.87
CA GLN A 710 -13.97 -28.88 -37.81
C GLN A 710 -12.61 -28.22 -38.08
N PHE A 711 -12.02 -28.46 -39.25
CA PHE A 711 -10.67 -28.00 -39.60
C PHE A 711 -10.59 -27.56 -41.06
N PHE A 712 -10.22 -26.30 -41.28
CA PHE A 712 -10.09 -25.71 -42.60
C PHE A 712 -8.68 -25.20 -42.86
N ILE A 713 -8.20 -25.43 -44.09
CA ILE A 713 -6.90 -25.00 -44.58
C ILE A 713 -7.13 -23.98 -45.69
N GLU A 714 -6.58 -22.79 -45.53
CA GLU A 714 -6.54 -21.74 -46.53
C GLU A 714 -5.09 -21.40 -46.89
N GLY A 715 -4.91 -20.84 -48.09
CA GLY A 715 -3.58 -20.61 -48.65
C GLY A 715 -3.05 -21.78 -49.48
N TYR A 716 -2.04 -21.51 -50.30
CA TYR A 716 -1.41 -22.51 -51.18
C TYR A 716 -0.11 -23.08 -50.57
N HIS A 717 0.30 -22.62 -49.38
CA HIS A 717 1.59 -22.92 -48.77
C HIS A 717 1.53 -23.56 -47.38
N ALA A 718 0.34 -23.91 -46.86
CA ALA A 718 0.19 -24.66 -45.61
C ALA A 718 0.38 -26.17 -45.81
N ASP A 719 1.17 -26.82 -44.94
CA ASP A 719 1.35 -28.29 -44.87
C ASP A 719 1.13 -28.82 -43.43
N PRO A 720 -0.12 -28.79 -42.93
CA PRO A 720 -0.38 -29.20 -41.55
C PRO A 720 -0.17 -30.70 -41.34
N VAL A 721 0.35 -31.05 -40.17
CA VAL A 721 0.54 -32.45 -39.75
C VAL A 721 -0.55 -32.83 -38.79
N VAL A 722 -1.50 -33.64 -39.25
CA VAL A 722 -2.61 -34.16 -38.43
C VAL A 722 -2.40 -35.64 -38.17
N ASN A 723 -2.17 -36.06 -36.93
CA ASN A 723 -2.02 -37.47 -36.57
C ASN A 723 -2.83 -37.82 -35.31
N TYR A 724 -3.20 -39.10 -35.18
CA TYR A 724 -3.86 -39.66 -34.01
C TYR A 724 -5.00 -38.78 -33.48
N SER A 725 -5.81 -38.22 -34.37
CA SER A 725 -6.84 -37.25 -34.02
C SER A 725 -8.23 -37.71 -34.46
N CYS A 726 -9.24 -37.40 -33.64
CA CYS A 726 -10.63 -37.73 -33.91
C CYS A 726 -11.38 -36.49 -34.41
N ILE A 727 -11.69 -36.45 -35.70
CA ILE A 727 -12.26 -35.28 -36.39
C ILE A 727 -13.61 -35.65 -36.99
N GLN A 728 -14.67 -34.95 -36.57
CA GLN A 728 -16.00 -35.19 -37.11
C GLN A 728 -16.05 -35.05 -38.63
N GLY A 729 -16.67 -36.02 -39.31
CA GLY A 729 -16.78 -36.03 -40.76
C GLY A 729 -15.48 -36.40 -41.49
N TRP A 730 -14.48 -36.96 -40.81
CA TRP A 730 -13.19 -37.36 -41.37
C TRP A 730 -13.32 -38.13 -42.70
N THR A 731 -12.71 -37.60 -43.76
CA THR A 731 -12.72 -38.20 -45.11
C THR A 731 -11.39 -38.86 -45.48
N GLY A 732 -10.33 -38.65 -44.68
CA GLY A 732 -8.96 -39.04 -45.00
C GLY A 732 -8.22 -38.10 -45.95
N SER A 733 -8.87 -37.05 -46.47
CA SER A 733 -8.25 -36.11 -47.44
C SER A 733 -7.06 -35.31 -46.89
N LEU A 734 -6.98 -35.15 -45.57
CA LEU A 734 -5.92 -34.44 -44.87
C LEU A 734 -4.69 -35.33 -44.59
N GLY A 735 -4.75 -36.62 -44.94
CA GLY A 735 -3.66 -37.56 -44.71
C GLY A 735 -3.42 -37.89 -43.23
N GLY A 736 -2.16 -38.15 -42.89
CA GLY A 736 -1.75 -38.50 -41.53
C GLY A 736 -1.99 -39.95 -41.12
N VAL A 737 -1.50 -40.31 -39.94
CA VAL A 737 -1.58 -41.65 -39.33
C VAL A 737 -2.51 -41.62 -38.13
N GLY A 738 -3.26 -42.68 -37.88
CA GLY A 738 -4.07 -42.83 -36.66
C GLY A 738 -5.34 -41.97 -36.57
N ASN A 739 -5.69 -41.22 -37.61
CA ASN A 739 -6.86 -40.34 -37.60
C ASN A 739 -8.18 -41.10 -37.83
N MET A 740 -9.25 -40.63 -37.19
CA MET A 740 -10.59 -41.21 -37.33
C MET A 740 -11.70 -40.15 -37.26
N GLY A 741 -12.93 -40.55 -37.63
CA GLY A 741 -14.13 -39.71 -37.56
C GLY A 741 -15.31 -40.41 -36.89
N VAL A 742 -15.01 -41.24 -35.88
CA VAL A 742 -15.99 -41.97 -35.07
C VAL A 742 -16.48 -41.06 -33.95
N ASP A 743 -17.71 -41.25 -33.49
CA ASP A 743 -18.22 -40.52 -32.33
C ASP A 743 -17.33 -40.78 -31.10
N PRO A 744 -16.78 -39.74 -30.45
CA PRO A 744 -15.94 -39.89 -29.26
C PRO A 744 -16.73 -40.36 -28.03
N LEU A 745 -18.06 -40.46 -28.09
CA LEU A 745 -18.93 -40.96 -27.01
C LEU A 745 -18.72 -40.18 -25.70
N PHE A 746 -18.89 -38.86 -25.72
CA PHE A 746 -18.81 -38.04 -24.50
C PHE A 746 -19.93 -38.37 -23.50
N ILE A 747 -19.64 -38.38 -22.19
CA ILE A 747 -20.58 -38.76 -21.10
C ILE A 747 -21.90 -37.96 -21.10
N SER A 748 -21.92 -36.73 -21.63
CA SER A 748 -23.16 -35.96 -21.79
C SER A 748 -23.18 -35.19 -23.10
N ALA A 749 -23.79 -35.74 -24.14
CA ALA A 749 -24.05 -35.05 -25.39
C ALA A 749 -25.55 -34.74 -25.54
N GLU A 750 -26.01 -33.59 -25.01
CA GLU A 750 -27.23 -32.82 -25.36
C GLU A 750 -27.02 -31.37 -24.83
N PRO A 751 -27.62 -30.31 -25.42
CA PRO A 751 -27.04 -28.96 -25.38
C PRO A 751 -27.06 -28.34 -23.98
N PRO A 752 -25.92 -27.82 -23.46
CA PRO A 752 -25.90 -27.03 -22.24
C PRO A 752 -26.64 -25.70 -22.42
N ASP A 753 -27.31 -25.29 -21.36
CA ASP A 753 -27.84 -23.94 -21.19
C ASP A 753 -26.70 -22.90 -21.31
N PRO A 754 -26.79 -21.91 -22.22
CA PRO A 754 -25.72 -20.94 -22.47
C PRO A 754 -25.38 -20.02 -21.28
N TYR A 755 -26.04 -20.14 -20.12
CA TYR A 755 -25.87 -19.21 -19.00
C TYR A 755 -25.62 -19.81 -17.59
N ASP A 756 -25.27 -21.10 -17.43
CA ASP A 756 -24.93 -21.67 -16.10
C ASP A 756 -23.40 -21.78 -15.85
N ASP A 757 -22.96 -21.43 -14.64
CA ASP A 757 -21.57 -21.52 -14.18
C ASP A 757 -21.18 -22.93 -13.68
N ASN A 758 -22.14 -23.81 -13.42
CA ASN A 758 -21.91 -25.17 -12.90
C ASN A 758 -22.22 -26.32 -13.88
N GLN A 759 -22.45 -26.05 -15.17
CA GLN A 759 -22.74 -27.07 -16.19
C GLN A 759 -21.71 -27.04 -17.32
N ILE A 760 -20.51 -27.55 -17.05
CA ILE A 760 -19.52 -27.88 -18.09
C ILE A 760 -20.09 -29.04 -18.91
N VAL A 761 -20.12 -28.94 -20.24
CA VAL A 761 -20.33 -30.11 -21.11
C VAL A 761 -19.35 -31.18 -20.64
N ASN A 762 -19.83 -32.33 -20.17
CA ASN A 762 -18.92 -33.37 -19.70
C ASN A 762 -18.33 -34.11 -20.92
N LEU A 763 -17.21 -33.58 -21.41
CA LEU A 763 -16.46 -34.10 -22.56
C LEU A 763 -15.45 -35.18 -22.16
N ARG A 764 -15.64 -35.82 -21.00
CA ARG A 764 -14.96 -37.09 -20.71
C ARG A 764 -15.54 -38.20 -21.59
N LEU A 765 -14.70 -39.15 -21.98
CA LEU A 765 -15.07 -40.29 -22.80
C LEU A 765 -15.91 -41.30 -21.99
N GLN A 766 -16.89 -41.92 -22.62
CA GLN A 766 -17.58 -43.11 -22.11
C GLN A 766 -16.79 -44.37 -22.51
N GLY A 767 -16.94 -45.44 -21.72
CA GLY A 767 -16.39 -46.74 -22.07
C GLY A 767 -16.88 -47.21 -23.45
N GLY A 768 -15.98 -47.79 -24.25
CA GLY A 768 -16.24 -48.17 -25.63
C GLY A 768 -16.02 -47.06 -26.65
N SER A 769 -15.53 -45.89 -26.24
CA SER A 769 -15.08 -44.85 -27.17
C SER A 769 -13.84 -45.31 -27.94
N ALA A 770 -13.81 -45.08 -29.24
CA ALA A 770 -12.65 -45.35 -30.08
C ALA A 770 -11.48 -44.37 -29.85
N CYS A 771 -11.69 -43.34 -29.01
CA CYS A 771 -10.66 -42.39 -28.61
C CYS A 771 -9.87 -42.86 -27.38
N ILE A 772 -10.30 -43.93 -26.71
CA ILE A 772 -9.60 -44.52 -25.55
C ILE A 772 -8.40 -45.34 -26.04
N ASP A 773 -7.25 -45.18 -25.38
CA ASP A 773 -5.97 -45.85 -25.68
C ASP A 773 -5.56 -45.74 -27.17
N ALA A 774 -5.90 -44.61 -27.80
CA ALA A 774 -5.82 -44.44 -29.26
C ALA A 774 -4.82 -43.36 -29.72
N GLY A 775 -4.19 -42.66 -28.79
CA GLY A 775 -3.24 -41.57 -29.04
C GLY A 775 -1.78 -42.03 -29.14
N ASP A 776 -0.92 -41.07 -29.46
CA ASP A 776 0.53 -41.23 -29.61
C ASP A 776 1.28 -40.64 -28.42
N ASN A 777 1.98 -41.50 -27.68
CA ASN A 777 2.73 -41.12 -26.48
C ASN A 777 3.93 -40.24 -26.79
N THR A 778 4.47 -40.28 -28.02
CA THR A 778 5.66 -39.50 -28.38
C THR A 778 5.37 -37.99 -28.37
N ALA A 779 4.11 -37.59 -28.61
CA ALA A 779 3.68 -36.20 -28.55
C ALA A 779 3.52 -35.67 -27.12
N VAL A 780 3.43 -36.55 -26.11
CA VAL A 780 3.14 -36.22 -24.71
C VAL A 780 4.12 -36.85 -23.72
N ALA A 781 5.30 -37.26 -24.16
CA ALA A 781 6.28 -37.95 -23.32
C ALA A 781 6.68 -37.19 -22.03
N ALA A 782 6.52 -35.85 -22.00
CA ALA A 782 6.79 -35.01 -20.83
C ALA A 782 5.51 -34.47 -20.13
N VAL A 783 4.33 -34.94 -20.51
CA VAL A 783 3.04 -34.47 -20.00
C VAL A 783 2.43 -35.53 -19.10
N GLU A 784 2.53 -35.32 -17.78
CA GLU A 784 2.09 -36.32 -16.80
C GLU A 784 0.59 -36.28 -16.51
N LEU A 785 -0.08 -35.14 -16.78
CA LEU A 785 -1.44 -34.86 -16.32
C LEU A 785 -2.40 -34.42 -17.44
N ASP A 786 -3.65 -34.86 -17.34
CA ASP A 786 -4.79 -34.41 -18.15
C ASP A 786 -5.32 -33.03 -17.70
N LEU A 787 -6.35 -32.50 -18.35
CA LEU A 787 -6.94 -31.18 -18.04
C LEU A 787 -7.35 -30.99 -16.57
N VAL A 788 -7.82 -32.05 -15.90
CA VAL A 788 -8.33 -31.97 -14.52
C VAL A 788 -7.33 -32.48 -13.49
N GLY A 789 -6.10 -32.79 -13.93
CA GLY A 789 -5.00 -33.22 -13.06
C GLY A 789 -4.95 -34.72 -12.79
N ASN A 790 -5.62 -35.55 -13.59
CA ASN A 790 -5.46 -37.01 -13.53
C ASN A 790 -4.20 -37.45 -14.30
N PRO A 791 -3.58 -38.58 -13.94
CA PRO A 791 -2.48 -39.15 -14.73
C PRO A 791 -2.90 -39.43 -16.17
N ARG A 792 -2.01 -39.13 -17.12
CA ARG A 792 -2.26 -39.24 -18.56
C ARG A 792 -1.97 -40.64 -19.16
N PHE A 793 -1.26 -41.52 -18.46
CA PHE A 793 -0.93 -42.84 -19.00
C PHE A 793 -1.73 -43.92 -18.26
N ILE A 794 -3.03 -44.01 -18.54
CA ILE A 794 -3.94 -44.96 -17.90
C ILE A 794 -4.53 -45.88 -18.96
N ASN A 795 -4.25 -47.18 -18.83
CA ASN A 795 -4.74 -48.19 -19.76
C ASN A 795 -6.18 -48.61 -19.44
N ASP A 796 -7.09 -48.59 -20.41
CA ASP A 796 -8.36 -49.31 -20.32
C ASP A 796 -8.18 -50.74 -20.85
N ILE A 797 -8.04 -51.70 -19.94
CA ILE A 797 -7.85 -53.11 -20.30
C ILE A 797 -8.96 -53.68 -21.21
N CYS A 798 -10.15 -53.06 -21.20
CA CYS A 798 -11.28 -53.46 -22.03
C CYS A 798 -11.24 -52.88 -23.46
N THR A 799 -10.39 -51.90 -23.75
CA THR A 799 -10.28 -51.27 -25.06
C THR A 799 -8.96 -51.72 -25.70
N PRO A 800 -8.98 -52.31 -26.91
CA PRO A 800 -7.75 -52.65 -27.60
C PRO A 800 -6.94 -51.39 -27.93
N ASP A 801 -5.68 -51.35 -27.52
CA ASP A 801 -4.70 -50.31 -27.85
C ASP A 801 -4.71 -50.01 -29.37
N GLY A 802 -5.24 -48.83 -29.72
CA GLY A 802 -5.28 -48.31 -31.08
C GLY A 802 -4.19 -47.29 -31.38
N GLY A 803 -3.49 -46.84 -30.33
CA GLY A 803 -2.50 -45.78 -30.36
C GLY A 803 -1.05 -46.27 -30.44
N GLU A 804 -0.12 -45.31 -30.44
CA GLU A 804 1.32 -45.57 -30.47
C GLU A 804 1.93 -45.42 -29.07
N SER A 805 2.37 -46.54 -28.50
CA SER A 805 3.08 -46.55 -27.22
C SER A 805 4.53 -46.05 -27.36
N ASP A 806 5.09 -45.47 -26.30
CA ASP A 806 6.53 -45.18 -26.20
C ASP A 806 7.37 -46.41 -25.79
N GLY A 807 6.74 -47.58 -25.69
CA GLY A 807 7.33 -48.83 -25.22
C GLY A 807 7.45 -48.96 -23.70
N ILE A 808 6.98 -47.97 -22.93
CA ILE A 808 7.01 -47.96 -21.45
C ILE A 808 5.60 -47.78 -20.90
N ASN A 809 4.86 -46.81 -21.43
CA ASN A 809 3.53 -46.40 -20.99
C ASN A 809 2.47 -46.90 -21.97
N PRO A 810 1.24 -47.22 -21.48
CA PRO A 810 0.11 -47.48 -22.36
C PRO A 810 -0.19 -46.26 -23.25
N PRO A 811 -0.76 -46.46 -24.46
CA PRO A 811 -1.15 -45.34 -25.32
C PRO A 811 -2.09 -44.38 -24.58
N VAL A 812 -1.87 -43.08 -24.73
CA VAL A 812 -2.77 -42.06 -24.14
C VAL A 812 -4.10 -42.01 -24.88
N ASP A 813 -5.13 -41.50 -24.22
CA ASP A 813 -6.37 -41.15 -24.89
C ASP A 813 -6.22 -39.95 -25.82
N MET A 814 -7.06 -39.89 -26.86
CA MET A 814 -7.25 -38.66 -27.61
C MET A 814 -8.09 -37.67 -26.80
N GLY A 815 -7.73 -36.39 -26.85
CA GLY A 815 -8.45 -35.30 -26.21
C GLY A 815 -7.82 -34.81 -24.91
N ALA A 816 -8.54 -33.89 -24.27
CA ALA A 816 -8.09 -33.16 -23.09
C ALA A 816 -8.20 -33.97 -21.78
N TYR A 817 -9.01 -35.04 -21.76
CA TYR A 817 -9.27 -35.86 -20.59
C TYR A 817 -8.70 -37.25 -20.79
N GLU A 818 -8.19 -37.84 -19.70
CA GLU A 818 -7.88 -39.26 -19.67
C GLU A 818 -9.08 -40.04 -19.13
N PHE A 819 -9.39 -41.17 -19.76
CA PHE A 819 -10.35 -42.14 -19.30
C PHE A 819 -9.73 -42.94 -18.16
N LEU A 820 -10.40 -42.95 -17.02
CA LEU A 820 -9.84 -43.53 -15.79
C LEU A 820 -10.00 -45.06 -15.71
N GLY A 821 -10.19 -45.70 -16.87
CA GLY A 821 -10.48 -47.12 -17.01
C GLY A 821 -11.90 -47.51 -16.59
N THR A 822 -12.38 -48.61 -17.14
CA THR A 822 -13.53 -49.32 -16.58
C THR A 822 -13.06 -50.19 -15.41
N SER A 823 -13.83 -50.27 -14.33
CA SER A 823 -13.54 -51.30 -13.33
C SER A 823 -13.76 -52.68 -14.00
N PRO A 824 -12.85 -53.66 -13.84
CA PRO A 824 -13.02 -55.01 -14.40
C PRO A 824 -14.28 -55.73 -13.90
N SER A 825 -15.02 -55.14 -12.95
CA SER A 825 -16.28 -55.66 -12.39
C SER A 825 -17.55 -55.29 -13.18
N SER A 826 -17.44 -54.62 -14.33
CA SER A 826 -18.62 -54.09 -15.06
C SER A 826 -19.28 -55.07 -16.06
N LEU A 827 -18.66 -56.22 -16.33
CA LEU A 827 -19.24 -57.33 -17.11
C LEU A 827 -19.62 -58.51 -16.20
N PRO A 828 -20.91 -58.73 -15.90
CA PRO A 828 -21.34 -59.89 -15.12
C PRO A 828 -20.95 -61.19 -15.81
N GLY A 829 -19.98 -61.91 -15.25
CA GLY A 829 -19.46 -63.17 -15.78
C GLY A 829 -18.05 -63.12 -16.34
N ASP A 830 -17.39 -61.95 -16.39
CA ASP A 830 -15.94 -61.86 -16.62
C ASP A 830 -15.21 -62.11 -15.29
N PHE A 831 -14.69 -63.31 -15.11
CA PHE A 831 -14.18 -63.75 -13.81
C PHE A 831 -12.67 -63.58 -13.67
N ASN A 832 -11.96 -63.42 -14.77
CA ASN A 832 -10.52 -63.16 -14.77
C ASN A 832 -10.21 -61.66 -14.95
N GLY A 833 -11.21 -60.83 -15.21
CA GLY A 833 -11.10 -59.38 -15.35
C GLY A 833 -10.36 -58.97 -16.62
N ASP A 834 -10.39 -59.81 -17.67
CA ASP A 834 -9.74 -59.55 -18.96
C ASP A 834 -10.65 -58.88 -19.99
N CYS A 835 -11.87 -58.51 -19.57
CA CYS A 835 -12.89 -57.87 -20.36
C CYS A 835 -13.43 -58.68 -21.54
N GLN A 836 -13.15 -59.99 -21.59
CA GLN A 836 -13.72 -60.91 -22.57
C GLN A 836 -14.58 -61.96 -21.87
N LEU A 837 -15.85 -62.08 -22.27
CA LEU A 837 -16.65 -63.25 -21.90
C LEU A 837 -16.25 -64.42 -22.78
N SER A 838 -15.33 -65.25 -22.28
CA SER A 838 -14.68 -66.30 -23.05
C SER A 838 -14.89 -67.69 -22.46
N ILE A 839 -14.37 -68.70 -23.15
CA ILE A 839 -14.29 -70.05 -22.59
C ILE A 839 -13.52 -70.11 -21.27
N VAL A 840 -12.60 -69.18 -21.02
CA VAL A 840 -11.85 -69.11 -19.77
C VAL A 840 -12.78 -68.77 -18.61
N ASP A 841 -13.71 -67.84 -18.81
CA ASP A 841 -14.71 -67.44 -17.82
C ASP A 841 -15.73 -68.54 -17.56
N LEU A 842 -16.17 -69.23 -18.62
CA LEU A 842 -16.97 -70.44 -18.43
C LEU A 842 -16.22 -71.48 -17.60
N LEU A 843 -14.93 -71.66 -17.85
CA LEU A 843 -14.13 -72.61 -17.08
C LEU A 843 -13.96 -72.18 -15.62
N ILE A 844 -13.85 -70.89 -15.33
CA ILE A 844 -13.79 -70.35 -13.96
C ILE A 844 -15.13 -70.53 -13.24
N LEU A 845 -16.25 -70.28 -13.92
CA LEU A 845 -17.60 -70.55 -13.42
C LEU A 845 -17.79 -72.04 -13.10
N LEU A 846 -17.43 -72.93 -14.04
CA LEU A 846 -17.55 -74.37 -13.85
C LEU A 846 -16.60 -74.91 -12.77
N GLN A 847 -15.42 -74.31 -12.58
CA GLN A 847 -14.50 -74.67 -11.49
C GLN A 847 -15.06 -74.30 -10.12
N SER A 848 -15.91 -73.29 -10.06
CA SER A 848 -16.52 -72.79 -8.82
C SER A 848 -17.89 -73.44 -8.53
N TRP A 849 -18.34 -74.39 -9.36
CA TRP A 849 -19.69 -74.98 -9.32
C TRP A 849 -20.01 -75.64 -7.96
N GLY A 850 -21.10 -75.22 -7.32
CA GLY A 850 -21.54 -75.72 -6.01
C GLY A 850 -21.55 -74.65 -4.92
N SER A 851 -21.56 -75.08 -3.65
CA SER A 851 -21.65 -74.16 -2.51
C SER A 851 -20.37 -73.35 -2.31
N CYS A 852 -20.52 -72.03 -2.17
CA CYS A 852 -19.43 -71.11 -1.93
C CYS A 852 -18.98 -71.12 -0.46
N PRO A 853 -17.67 -70.96 -0.18
CA PRO A 853 -17.17 -70.63 1.15
C PRO A 853 -17.62 -69.22 1.58
N ASP A 854 -17.61 -68.92 2.89
CA ASP A 854 -18.10 -67.65 3.47
C ASP A 854 -17.35 -66.36 3.02
N LEU A 855 -16.34 -66.45 2.15
CA LEU A 855 -15.54 -65.32 1.66
C LEU A 855 -15.80 -65.03 0.17
N PRO A 856 -16.25 -63.82 -0.21
CA PRO A 856 -16.59 -63.47 -1.59
C PRO A 856 -15.43 -63.62 -2.60
N SER A 857 -14.18 -63.48 -2.16
CA SER A 857 -13.00 -63.64 -3.03
C SER A 857 -12.69 -65.08 -3.41
N GLU A 858 -13.32 -66.07 -2.76
CA GLU A 858 -13.08 -67.50 -3.00
C GLU A 858 -14.15 -68.15 -3.89
N CYS A 859 -15.18 -67.41 -4.32
CA CYS A 859 -16.25 -67.91 -5.16
C CYS A 859 -16.65 -66.92 -6.28
N PRO A 860 -15.74 -66.64 -7.22
CA PRO A 860 -15.97 -65.63 -8.26
C PRO A 860 -17.19 -65.96 -9.15
N GLY A 861 -17.56 -67.24 -9.28
CA GLY A 861 -18.69 -67.69 -10.10
C GLY A 861 -20.10 -67.45 -9.54
N ASP A 862 -20.26 -67.00 -8.29
CA ASP A 862 -21.58 -66.71 -7.67
C ASP A 862 -21.95 -65.25 -7.95
N VAL A 863 -22.44 -65.01 -9.17
CA VAL A 863 -22.71 -63.68 -9.71
C VAL A 863 -24.05 -63.12 -9.25
N ASP A 864 -24.97 -63.98 -8.80
CA ASP A 864 -26.25 -63.54 -8.22
C ASP A 864 -26.22 -63.41 -6.69
N GLY A 865 -25.11 -63.80 -6.05
CA GLY A 865 -24.86 -63.65 -4.62
C GLY A 865 -25.70 -64.58 -3.75
N SER A 866 -26.14 -65.71 -4.29
CA SER A 866 -26.99 -66.69 -3.62
C SER A 866 -26.22 -67.60 -2.64
N GLY A 867 -24.88 -67.57 -2.67
CA GLY A 867 -24.00 -68.44 -1.90
C GLY A 867 -23.73 -69.80 -2.57
N THR A 868 -24.17 -69.98 -3.81
CA THR A 868 -23.99 -71.20 -4.60
C THR A 868 -23.80 -70.86 -6.07
N VAL A 869 -22.73 -71.36 -6.69
CA VAL A 869 -22.57 -71.29 -8.15
C VAL A 869 -23.41 -72.38 -8.79
N ASP A 870 -24.47 -71.99 -9.49
CA ASP A 870 -25.38 -72.92 -10.14
C ASP A 870 -25.80 -72.49 -11.55
N ILE A 871 -26.91 -73.07 -12.04
CA ILE A 871 -27.40 -72.82 -13.38
C ILE A 871 -27.86 -71.37 -13.60
N LEU A 872 -28.25 -70.65 -12.52
CA LEU A 872 -28.65 -69.25 -12.58
C LEU A 872 -27.43 -68.34 -12.86
N ASP A 873 -26.28 -68.63 -12.25
CA ASP A 873 -25.01 -67.94 -12.56
C ASP A 873 -24.56 -68.20 -13.99
N PHE A 874 -24.66 -69.45 -14.44
CA PHE A 874 -24.36 -69.80 -15.84
C PHE A 874 -25.31 -69.10 -16.83
N GLN A 875 -26.59 -68.92 -16.46
CA GLN A 875 -27.54 -68.16 -17.26
C GLN A 875 -27.18 -66.67 -17.35
N ILE A 876 -26.65 -66.09 -16.27
CA ILE A 876 -26.13 -64.72 -16.28
C ILE A 876 -24.95 -64.64 -17.24
N LEU A 877 -23.92 -65.48 -17.08
CA LEU A 877 -22.76 -65.49 -18.00
C LEU A 877 -23.19 -65.70 -19.47
N LEU A 878 -24.12 -66.62 -19.76
CA LEU A 878 -24.63 -66.82 -21.12
C LEU A 878 -25.46 -65.63 -21.65
N ALA A 879 -26.16 -64.90 -20.78
CA ALA A 879 -26.94 -63.74 -21.19
C ALA A 879 -26.05 -62.59 -21.68
N TRP A 880 -24.80 -62.56 -21.24
CA TRP A 880 -23.80 -61.56 -21.63
C TRP A 880 -22.76 -62.08 -22.64
N TRP A 881 -22.74 -63.40 -22.91
CA TRP A 881 -21.87 -64.04 -23.90
C TRP A 881 -22.33 -63.71 -25.33
N ALA A 882 -21.62 -62.80 -25.99
CA ALA A 882 -21.86 -62.41 -27.39
C ALA A 882 -21.08 -63.28 -28.39
#